data_AF-A0A7G3AK84-F1
#
_entry.id   AF-A0A7G3AK84-F1
#
_cell.length_a   1.000
_cell.length_b   1.000
_cell.length_c   1.000
_cell.angle_alpha   90.00
_cell.angle_beta   90.00
_cell.angle_gamma   90.00
#
_symmetry.space_group_name_H-M   'P 1'
#
loop_
_entity.id
_entity.type
_entity.pdbx_description
1 polymer ?
#
loop_
_entity_poly.entity_id
_entity_poly.type
_entity_poly.pdbx_seq_one_letter_code
_entity_poly.pdbx_strand_id
1 'polypeptide(L)'
;MESFSVIFLTVLSASIALTNGQNSGSCLICDSSDNPICATLKDEAALISSCGAEEDYCFVQMDEFGHIQRGCGSASYCQGVDSCTVCQGANCNNGPYPAGRRQCHKCSGVECENPLTGPVEICNVFREDDSCYTVVVIDEGSDIYTHRGCVSDEMDNQCESYPDICVTCNTNGCNNQPPRNQSELSCIKCTEPDPACRYEYDEESGQMCGYEVYLGRPERCNNQPPRNQSELSCIKCTEPDPACRYEYDEESGQMCGYEVYLGRPERCYTHIDIDGGVRRGCLDDFRTDQQILNDCNGDNDFCTICTTNNCNWEQVAQPSQCVVCSSAIDSNCALLGTVPSLEECPTGSHDKRGCFLMYTNNVVSRGCVGSLDSNSLDICKAGEDCKICLEDGCNRKVNFQTCYTCNSNEDQECIMSQSNEDAVTCSSYTDNCITYIEPESKRTVRGCQGETSLPPGVICPSDTCSECSGASCNSLVFPTARRSCNRCYSTNECENDLTVNTAFQSVCEFYEPDDQCFSVLVEDIIHRGCLSDASPGVQHCQEAGEKCLICDGQYCNSVAAYRDASIECIKCSNEDPACEWAYTPSAATTCEGTVGLGVEESCYVIVDDNGTIIRGCTLEDPSMCQEEDIDCEICTGDGCNNKGITRQLCIQCRSDVEDGEHCAEHPEGINATLCEETDITYEKRGCYIQQLADGAIRRGCATELSADQLNECKAESEEKLCHYCDGPGCNDQPGGSTAVTISYLIVLTSLLIVVLSPLH
;
A
#
# COMPACT_ATOMS: atom_id res chain seq x y z
N MET A 1 6.91 -16.95 -69.44
CA MET A 1 6.83 -16.02 -70.58
C MET A 1 5.93 -14.87 -70.15
N GLU A 2 6.32 -13.67 -70.57
CA GLU A 2 5.62 -12.38 -70.46
C GLU A 2 5.98 -11.48 -69.27
N SER A 3 6.79 -10.49 -69.64
CA SER A 3 7.17 -9.24 -69.00
C SER A 3 6.00 -8.27 -68.90
N PHE A 4 6.03 -7.31 -67.96
CA PHE A 4 5.46 -5.97 -68.19
C PHE A 4 6.22 -4.87 -67.43
N SER A 5 6.30 -3.71 -68.09
CA SER A 5 7.23 -2.59 -67.91
C SER A 5 6.81 -1.51 -66.90
N VAL A 6 7.84 -0.92 -66.28
CA VAL A 6 8.14 0.51 -66.02
C VAL A 6 7.08 1.57 -66.37
N ILE A 7 6.77 2.48 -65.42
CA ILE A 7 6.68 3.94 -65.65
C ILE A 7 7.22 4.73 -64.44
N PHE A 8 8.14 5.65 -64.73
CA PHE A 8 8.74 6.70 -63.90
C PHE A 8 7.78 7.89 -63.72
N LEU A 9 7.78 8.53 -62.54
CA LEU A 9 7.47 9.95 -62.41
C LEU A 9 8.54 10.65 -61.56
N THR A 10 9.27 11.57 -62.18
CA THR A 10 10.26 12.47 -61.58
C THR A 10 9.59 13.75 -61.08
N VAL A 11 9.94 14.22 -59.87
CA VAL A 11 9.86 15.65 -59.51
C VAL A 11 11.22 16.09 -58.94
N LEU A 12 11.76 17.15 -59.54
CA LEU A 12 13.04 17.78 -59.23
C LEU A 12 13.00 18.55 -57.90
N SER A 13 14.03 18.29 -57.10
CA SER A 13 14.87 19.19 -56.29
C SER A 13 14.59 20.70 -56.23
N ALA A 14 14.54 21.22 -55.00
CA ALA A 14 15.27 22.43 -54.60
C ALA A 14 15.79 22.26 -53.15
N SER A 15 17.11 22.35 -52.99
CA SER A 15 17.87 22.11 -51.76
C SER A 15 17.99 23.39 -50.92
N ILE A 16 17.80 23.27 -49.61
CA ILE A 16 18.45 24.14 -48.61
C ILE A 16 19.09 23.21 -47.57
N ALA A 17 20.38 23.43 -47.36
CA ALA A 17 21.27 22.62 -46.57
C ALA A 17 20.84 22.50 -45.10
N LEU A 18 20.69 21.26 -44.64
CA LEU A 18 20.92 20.89 -43.25
C LEU A 18 22.18 20.03 -43.24
N THR A 19 23.12 20.48 -42.42
CA THR A 19 24.42 19.90 -42.13
C THR A 19 24.36 18.38 -41.94
N ASN A 20 25.32 17.66 -42.53
CA ASN A 20 25.68 16.31 -42.13
C ASN A 20 25.93 16.27 -40.62
N GLY A 21 24.97 15.77 -39.85
CA GLY A 21 25.21 15.22 -38.51
C GLY A 21 25.43 13.73 -38.66
N GLN A 22 26.67 13.26 -38.51
CA GLN A 22 26.97 11.85 -38.35
C GLN A 22 26.29 11.36 -37.06
N ASN A 23 25.31 10.46 -37.17
CA ASN A 23 24.74 9.75 -36.02
C ASN A 23 25.71 8.62 -35.62
N SER A 24 26.84 8.98 -35.01
CA SER A 24 27.95 8.07 -34.68
C SER A 24 27.97 7.63 -33.20
N GLY A 25 26.95 7.97 -32.40
CA GLY A 25 27.08 7.94 -30.95
C GLY A 25 25.99 7.18 -30.20
N SER A 26 25.45 6.06 -30.71
CA SER A 26 24.54 5.21 -29.92
C SER A 26 24.89 3.73 -30.05
N CYS A 27 24.79 3.00 -28.94
CA CYS A 27 25.02 1.55 -28.84
C CYS A 27 23.94 0.91 -27.98
N LEU A 28 23.79 -0.41 -28.07
CA LEU A 28 23.05 -1.15 -27.03
C LEU A 28 23.94 -1.20 -25.77
N ILE A 29 23.37 -0.84 -24.61
CA ILE A 29 24.07 -0.85 -23.31
C ILE A 29 23.28 -1.67 -22.30
N CYS A 30 23.82 -2.80 -21.85
CA CYS A 30 23.14 -3.71 -20.93
C CYS A 30 24.05 -4.84 -20.42
N ASP A 31 23.58 -5.54 -19.39
CA ASP A 31 24.13 -6.81 -18.90
C ASP A 31 23.00 -7.86 -18.80
N SER A 32 23.22 -9.06 -19.33
CA SER A 32 22.25 -10.15 -19.28
C SER A 32 22.16 -10.89 -17.95
N SER A 33 23.09 -10.67 -17.00
CA SER A 33 22.91 -11.14 -15.62
C SER A 33 21.73 -10.44 -14.95
N ASP A 34 21.51 -9.17 -15.30
CA ASP A 34 20.50 -8.30 -14.70
C ASP A 34 19.25 -8.15 -15.59
N ASN A 35 19.47 -8.09 -16.90
CA ASN A 35 18.40 -7.89 -17.88
C ASN A 35 18.48 -8.93 -19.02
N PRO A 36 17.62 -9.97 -19.03
CA PRO A 36 17.68 -11.04 -20.04
C PRO A 36 17.48 -10.53 -21.48
N ILE A 37 16.86 -9.35 -21.68
CA ILE A 37 16.74 -8.71 -23.00
C ILE A 37 18.11 -8.45 -23.62
N CYS A 38 19.15 -8.24 -22.82
CA CYS A 38 20.51 -8.02 -23.31
C CYS A 38 21.07 -9.21 -24.12
N ALA A 39 20.74 -10.42 -23.69
CA ALA A 39 21.11 -11.66 -24.36
C ALA A 39 20.13 -12.01 -25.49
N THR A 40 18.82 -11.82 -25.28
CA THR A 40 17.76 -12.28 -26.21
C THR A 40 17.45 -11.30 -27.33
N LEU A 41 17.75 -10.02 -27.15
CA LEU A 41 17.43 -8.92 -28.06
C LEU A 41 15.92 -8.74 -28.30
N LYS A 42 15.08 -9.28 -27.41
CA LYS A 42 13.63 -9.10 -27.45
C LYS A 42 13.30 -7.66 -27.02
N ASP A 43 12.95 -6.83 -27.99
CA ASP A 43 12.68 -5.39 -27.79
C ASP A 43 13.96 -4.55 -27.62
N GLU A 44 14.92 -4.74 -28.53
CA GLU A 44 16.23 -4.07 -28.54
C GLU A 44 16.19 -2.54 -28.47
N ALA A 45 15.07 -1.91 -28.85
CA ALA A 45 14.88 -0.46 -28.77
C ALA A 45 15.04 0.08 -27.35
N ALA A 46 14.69 -0.72 -26.33
CA ALA A 46 14.82 -0.36 -24.92
C ALA A 46 16.28 -0.32 -24.43
N LEU A 47 17.22 -0.90 -25.18
CA LEU A 47 18.64 -1.00 -24.80
C LEU A 47 19.51 0.09 -25.43
N ILE A 48 18.96 0.87 -26.36
CA ILE A 48 19.71 1.88 -27.12
C ILE A 48 20.00 3.08 -26.21
N SER A 49 21.27 3.43 -26.06
CA SER A 49 21.72 4.60 -25.32
C SER A 49 22.83 5.35 -26.05
N SER A 50 22.95 6.64 -25.78
CA SER A 50 23.98 7.51 -26.38
C SER A 50 25.34 7.30 -25.72
N CYS A 51 26.39 7.21 -26.54
CA CYS A 51 27.78 7.12 -26.10
C CYS A 51 28.41 8.50 -25.86
N GLY A 52 29.46 8.54 -25.03
CA GLY A 52 30.25 9.76 -24.81
C GLY A 52 31.06 10.17 -26.05
N ALA A 53 31.50 11.43 -26.09
CA ALA A 53 32.22 12.01 -27.23
C ALA A 53 33.60 11.36 -27.54
N GLU A 54 34.09 10.48 -26.67
CA GLU A 54 35.35 9.73 -26.83
C GLU A 54 35.12 8.23 -27.12
N GLU A 55 33.86 7.77 -27.22
CA GLU A 55 33.47 6.36 -27.32
C GLU A 55 32.70 6.06 -28.63
N ASP A 56 33.39 6.13 -29.77
CA ASP A 56 32.81 5.96 -31.12
C ASP A 56 32.60 4.48 -31.56
N TYR A 57 32.81 3.51 -30.67
CA TYR A 57 32.67 2.07 -30.95
C TYR A 57 31.70 1.41 -29.99
N CYS A 58 30.92 0.45 -30.49
CA CYS A 58 30.14 -0.44 -29.63
C CYS A 58 30.91 -1.73 -29.37
N PHE A 59 30.78 -2.29 -28.17
CA PHE A 59 31.29 -3.63 -27.86
C PHE A 59 30.16 -4.59 -27.50
N VAL A 60 30.45 -5.88 -27.67
CA VAL A 60 29.71 -6.98 -27.05
C VAL A 60 30.73 -7.97 -26.50
N GLN A 61 30.55 -8.37 -25.26
CA GLN A 61 31.42 -9.29 -24.54
C GLN A 61 30.59 -10.39 -23.87
N MET A 62 31.19 -11.56 -23.67
CA MET A 62 30.68 -12.60 -22.79
C MET A 62 31.60 -12.77 -21.58
N ASP A 63 31.00 -12.88 -20.41
CA ASP A 63 31.69 -13.19 -19.16
C ASP A 63 32.02 -14.69 -19.02
N GLU A 64 32.60 -15.08 -17.88
CA GLU A 64 32.98 -16.47 -17.61
C GLU A 64 31.79 -17.42 -17.34
N PHE A 65 30.60 -16.86 -17.05
CA PHE A 65 29.38 -17.60 -16.76
C PHE A 65 28.48 -17.77 -18.00
N GLY A 66 28.79 -17.07 -19.09
CA GLY A 66 28.04 -17.13 -20.35
C GLY A 66 27.02 -16.00 -20.52
N HIS A 67 27.06 -14.96 -19.68
CA HIS A 67 26.24 -13.75 -19.79
C HIS A 67 26.85 -12.77 -20.79
N ILE A 68 25.99 -12.03 -21.50
CA ILE A 68 26.33 -11.05 -22.52
C ILE A 68 26.26 -9.64 -21.96
N GLN A 69 27.34 -8.87 -22.18
CA GLN A 69 27.46 -7.46 -21.87
C GLN A 69 27.59 -6.66 -23.15
N ARG A 70 26.88 -5.53 -23.23
CA ARG A 70 26.91 -4.61 -24.38
C ARG A 70 27.18 -3.20 -23.88
N GLY A 71 27.94 -2.42 -24.63
CA GLY A 71 28.22 -1.04 -24.25
C GLY A 71 28.98 -0.22 -25.28
N CYS A 72 29.31 1.01 -24.89
CA CYS A 72 30.18 1.93 -25.64
C CYS A 72 31.65 1.74 -25.23
N GLY A 73 32.58 1.91 -26.16
CA GLY A 73 34.00 1.77 -25.89
C GLY A 73 34.88 2.33 -27.00
N SER A 74 36.15 1.92 -27.00
CA SER A 74 37.14 2.31 -28.01
C SER A 74 37.43 1.16 -28.99
N ALA A 75 38.08 1.48 -30.12
CA ALA A 75 38.56 0.48 -31.08
C ALA A 75 39.46 -0.61 -30.46
N SER A 76 40.07 -0.31 -29.31
CA SER A 76 40.96 -1.22 -28.58
C SER A 76 40.29 -1.93 -27.38
N TYR A 77 39.00 -1.71 -27.12
CA TYR A 77 38.34 -2.21 -25.90
C TYR A 77 38.49 -3.72 -25.71
N CYS A 78 38.24 -4.51 -26.77
CA CYS A 78 38.35 -5.97 -26.72
C CYS A 78 39.76 -6.52 -26.97
N GLN A 79 40.83 -5.71 -26.87
CA GLN A 79 42.18 -6.20 -27.15
C GLN A 79 42.61 -7.30 -26.16
N GLY A 80 42.83 -8.51 -26.69
CA GLY A 80 43.30 -9.66 -25.90
C GLY A 80 42.18 -10.45 -25.21
N VAL A 81 40.91 -10.20 -25.54
CA VAL A 81 39.75 -10.90 -24.98
C VAL A 81 39.01 -11.63 -26.11
N ASP A 82 39.14 -12.96 -26.16
CA ASP A 82 38.55 -13.79 -27.23
C ASP A 82 37.00 -13.80 -27.20
N SER A 83 36.41 -13.57 -26.02
CA SER A 83 34.96 -13.45 -25.79
C SER A 83 34.44 -12.02 -25.95
N CYS A 84 35.12 -11.15 -26.68
CA CYS A 84 34.73 -9.75 -26.87
C CYS A 84 34.91 -9.32 -28.33
N THR A 85 33.95 -8.57 -28.87
CA THR A 85 34.06 -7.95 -30.19
C THR A 85 33.65 -6.47 -30.16
N VAL A 86 34.32 -5.66 -30.98
CA VAL A 86 33.95 -4.25 -31.21
C VAL A 86 33.47 -4.04 -32.64
N CYS A 87 32.55 -3.10 -32.83
CA CYS A 87 32.08 -2.68 -34.14
C CYS A 87 31.92 -1.15 -34.17
N GLN A 88 31.91 -0.59 -35.39
CA GLN A 88 31.78 0.86 -35.61
C GLN A 88 30.48 1.16 -36.35
N GLY A 89 29.70 2.12 -35.84
CA GLY A 89 28.40 2.52 -36.38
C GLY A 89 27.28 2.43 -35.34
N ALA A 90 26.20 3.20 -35.54
CA ALA A 90 25.09 3.24 -34.59
C ALA A 90 24.46 1.86 -34.38
N ASN A 91 24.35 1.46 -33.11
CA ASN A 91 23.70 0.22 -32.65
C ASN A 91 24.25 -1.05 -33.33
N CYS A 92 25.51 -1.04 -33.78
CA CYS A 92 26.08 -2.15 -34.54
C CYS A 92 26.25 -3.44 -33.70
N ASN A 93 26.20 -3.32 -32.37
CA ASN A 93 26.24 -4.44 -31.43
C ASN A 93 24.84 -5.01 -31.16
N ASN A 94 23.97 -5.11 -32.18
CA ASN A 94 22.61 -5.64 -32.06
C ASN A 94 22.44 -7.07 -32.60
N GLY A 95 23.55 -7.80 -32.79
CA GLY A 95 23.53 -9.20 -33.20
C GLY A 95 23.57 -10.18 -32.00
N PRO A 96 23.07 -11.42 -32.17
CA PRO A 96 23.35 -12.51 -31.24
C PRO A 96 24.86 -12.71 -31.08
N TYR A 97 25.33 -12.79 -29.83
CA TYR A 97 26.74 -12.99 -29.52
C TYR A 97 26.91 -14.13 -28.51
N PRO A 98 27.74 -15.15 -28.79
CA PRO A 98 28.39 -15.44 -30.07
C PRO A 98 27.36 -15.77 -31.14
N ALA A 99 27.77 -15.81 -32.42
CA ALA A 99 26.85 -16.20 -33.48
C ALA A 99 26.39 -17.68 -33.30
N GLY A 100 25.12 -17.95 -33.63
CA GLY A 100 24.60 -19.33 -33.62
C GLY A 100 24.13 -19.86 -32.25
N ARG A 101 23.81 -18.98 -31.30
CA ARG A 101 23.24 -19.38 -29.99
C ARG A 101 21.99 -20.26 -30.13
N ARG A 102 21.81 -21.16 -29.17
CA ARG A 102 20.61 -22.00 -29.06
C ARG A 102 19.37 -21.13 -28.92
N GLN A 103 18.31 -21.53 -29.63
CA GLN A 103 16.99 -20.92 -29.57
C GLN A 103 15.95 -21.97 -29.22
N CYS A 104 15.08 -21.69 -28.25
CA CYS A 104 14.05 -22.61 -27.77
C CYS A 104 12.70 -21.91 -27.68
N HIS A 105 11.62 -22.67 -27.72
CA HIS A 105 10.33 -22.14 -27.26
C HIS A 105 10.41 -21.92 -25.75
N LYS A 106 10.05 -20.71 -25.30
CA LYS A 106 10.04 -20.34 -23.87
C LYS A 106 8.63 -19.92 -23.47
N CYS A 107 8.05 -20.60 -22.49
CA CYS A 107 6.75 -20.27 -21.93
C CYS A 107 6.53 -21.07 -20.63
N SER A 108 5.55 -20.65 -19.82
CA SER A 108 5.11 -21.38 -18.63
C SER A 108 3.60 -21.37 -18.53
N GLY A 109 2.97 -22.49 -18.17
CA GLY A 109 1.54 -22.55 -17.87
C GLY A 109 0.67 -23.06 -19.02
N VAL A 110 -0.59 -22.63 -19.04
CA VAL A 110 -1.60 -23.11 -20.01
C VAL A 110 -1.36 -22.59 -21.42
N GLU A 111 -0.71 -21.43 -21.57
CA GLU A 111 -0.33 -20.91 -22.89
C GLU A 111 0.68 -21.80 -23.63
N CYS A 112 1.38 -22.68 -22.92
CA CYS A 112 2.33 -23.64 -23.49
C CYS A 112 1.69 -24.91 -24.08
N GLU A 113 0.37 -25.09 -23.90
CA GLU A 113 -0.32 -26.27 -24.39
C GLU A 113 -0.29 -26.36 -25.93
N ASN A 114 -0.31 -25.20 -26.61
CA ASN A 114 -0.19 -25.15 -28.05
C ASN A 114 1.29 -24.97 -28.47
N PRO A 115 1.92 -25.99 -29.08
CA PRO A 115 3.38 -26.02 -29.26
C PRO A 115 3.96 -24.99 -30.24
N LEU A 116 3.13 -24.18 -30.92
CA LEU A 116 3.54 -23.45 -32.14
C LEU A 116 3.14 -21.97 -32.20
N THR A 117 2.52 -21.41 -31.15
CA THR A 117 2.03 -20.02 -31.18
C THR A 117 3.05 -18.98 -30.70
N GLY A 118 4.17 -19.39 -30.10
CA GLY A 118 5.22 -18.50 -29.61
C GLY A 118 6.50 -18.49 -30.48
N PRO A 119 7.18 -17.34 -30.63
CA PRO A 119 8.48 -17.28 -31.32
C PRO A 119 9.53 -18.11 -30.57
N VAL A 120 10.54 -18.61 -31.29
CA VAL A 120 11.74 -19.20 -30.66
C VAL A 120 12.62 -18.06 -30.14
N GLU A 121 13.08 -18.17 -28.91
CA GLU A 121 13.88 -17.15 -28.23
C GLU A 121 15.29 -17.68 -27.96
N ILE A 122 16.29 -16.81 -28.05
CA ILE A 122 17.67 -17.12 -27.71
C ILE A 122 17.74 -17.45 -26.21
N CYS A 123 18.50 -18.48 -25.84
CA CYS A 123 18.77 -18.79 -24.43
C CYS A 123 19.52 -17.63 -23.76
N ASN A 124 19.22 -17.35 -22.49
CA ASN A 124 19.77 -16.19 -21.78
C ASN A 124 21.27 -16.39 -21.53
N VAL A 125 21.64 -17.58 -21.07
CA VAL A 125 23.03 -18.00 -20.81
C VAL A 125 23.59 -18.74 -22.02
N PHE A 126 24.85 -18.53 -22.37
CA PHE A 126 25.50 -19.29 -23.44
C PHE A 126 26.18 -20.55 -22.90
N ARG A 127 25.80 -21.71 -23.44
CA ARG A 127 26.51 -23.00 -23.25
C ARG A 127 26.69 -23.65 -24.63
N GLU A 128 27.86 -24.22 -24.90
CA GLU A 128 28.17 -24.84 -26.20
C GLU A 128 27.24 -26.03 -26.50
N ASP A 129 26.93 -26.83 -25.47
CA ASP A 129 26.08 -28.02 -25.55
C ASP A 129 24.67 -27.80 -24.96
N ASP A 130 24.11 -26.59 -25.11
CA ASP A 130 22.79 -26.27 -24.57
C ASP A 130 21.67 -27.14 -25.17
N SER A 131 20.56 -27.26 -24.47
CA SER A 131 19.41 -28.10 -24.81
C SER A 131 18.10 -27.36 -24.57
N CYS A 132 17.12 -27.54 -25.45
CA CYS A 132 15.76 -27.09 -25.14
C CYS A 132 15.07 -28.16 -24.29
N TYR A 133 14.21 -27.76 -23.35
CA TYR A 133 13.42 -28.71 -22.56
C TYR A 133 11.91 -28.52 -22.71
N THR A 134 11.17 -29.55 -22.33
CA THR A 134 9.74 -29.52 -22.02
C THR A 134 9.47 -30.36 -20.77
N VAL A 135 8.72 -29.81 -19.83
CA VAL A 135 8.27 -30.49 -18.60
C VAL A 135 6.76 -30.32 -18.48
N VAL A 136 6.03 -31.39 -18.15
CA VAL A 136 4.58 -31.37 -17.93
C VAL A 136 4.28 -31.78 -16.48
N VAL A 137 3.87 -30.81 -15.67
CA VAL A 137 3.57 -30.96 -14.24
C VAL A 137 2.06 -31.11 -14.05
N ILE A 138 1.66 -32.01 -13.15
CA ILE A 138 0.26 -32.26 -12.77
C ILE A 138 0.15 -31.94 -11.28
N ASP A 139 -0.67 -30.97 -10.92
CA ASP A 139 -0.87 -30.56 -9.52
C ASP A 139 -1.98 -31.39 -8.84
N GLU A 140 -2.01 -31.41 -7.51
CA GLU A 140 -2.94 -32.20 -6.69
C GLU A 140 -4.43 -31.84 -6.95
N GLY A 141 -4.70 -30.71 -7.59
CA GLY A 141 -6.02 -30.23 -8.05
C GLY A 141 -6.45 -30.66 -9.45
N SER A 142 -5.66 -31.46 -10.19
CA SER A 142 -5.85 -31.84 -11.61
C SER A 142 -5.50 -30.77 -12.66
N ASP A 143 -4.88 -29.66 -12.25
CA ASP A 143 -4.36 -28.66 -13.19
C ASP A 143 -3.04 -29.12 -13.83
N ILE A 144 -2.85 -28.76 -15.10
CA ILE A 144 -1.73 -29.24 -15.93
C ILE A 144 -0.95 -28.05 -16.45
N TYR A 145 0.32 -27.99 -16.05
CA TYR A 145 1.22 -26.92 -16.43
C TYR A 145 2.32 -27.46 -17.35
N THR A 146 2.50 -26.82 -18.51
CA THR A 146 3.61 -27.12 -19.40
C THR A 146 4.65 -26.03 -19.27
N HIS A 147 5.92 -26.41 -19.10
CA HIS A 147 7.05 -25.50 -19.08
C HIS A 147 7.99 -25.84 -20.24
N ARG A 148 8.42 -24.80 -20.97
CA ARG A 148 9.37 -24.92 -22.06
C ARG A 148 10.45 -23.87 -21.89
N GLY A 149 11.71 -24.24 -22.10
CA GLY A 149 12.83 -23.31 -21.94
C GLY A 149 14.14 -23.89 -22.42
N CYS A 150 15.22 -23.20 -22.07
CA CYS A 150 16.60 -23.66 -22.29
C CYS A 150 17.16 -24.24 -20.99
N VAL A 151 17.89 -25.34 -21.08
CA VAL A 151 18.51 -25.97 -19.90
C VAL A 151 19.59 -25.07 -19.31
N SER A 152 20.27 -24.24 -20.12
CA SER A 152 21.25 -23.26 -19.65
C SER A 152 20.67 -22.13 -18.79
N ASP A 153 19.37 -21.88 -18.85
CA ASP A 153 18.73 -20.77 -18.14
C ASP A 153 18.39 -21.23 -16.72
N GLU A 154 19.41 -21.37 -15.87
CA GLU A 154 19.36 -22.06 -14.56
C GLU A 154 18.19 -21.63 -13.67
N MET A 155 17.84 -20.34 -13.65
CA MET A 155 16.73 -19.82 -12.84
C MET A 155 15.34 -20.23 -13.34
N ASP A 156 15.21 -20.52 -14.63
CA ASP A 156 13.93 -20.90 -15.27
C ASP A 156 13.85 -22.43 -15.52
N ASN A 157 14.97 -23.15 -15.43
CA ASN A 157 15.11 -24.55 -15.78
C ASN A 157 14.33 -25.50 -14.83
N GLN A 158 13.16 -25.95 -15.28
CA GLN A 158 12.31 -26.88 -14.52
C GLN A 158 12.81 -28.33 -14.51
N CYS A 159 13.86 -28.67 -15.26
CA CYS A 159 14.39 -30.03 -15.29
C CYS A 159 15.13 -30.43 -14.02
N GLU A 160 15.59 -29.47 -13.20
CA GLU A 160 16.20 -29.76 -11.90
C GLU A 160 15.17 -30.27 -10.89
N SER A 161 13.98 -29.66 -10.89
CA SER A 161 12.86 -30.05 -10.03
C SER A 161 12.19 -31.35 -10.49
N TYR A 162 12.22 -31.62 -11.81
CA TYR A 162 11.49 -32.73 -12.43
C TYR A 162 12.36 -33.56 -13.39
N PRO A 163 13.46 -34.17 -12.90
CA PRO A 163 14.43 -34.86 -13.77
C PRO A 163 13.84 -36.07 -14.48
N ASP A 164 12.90 -36.79 -13.84
CA ASP A 164 12.31 -38.03 -14.37
C ASP A 164 11.35 -37.81 -15.55
N ILE A 165 10.83 -36.59 -15.71
CA ILE A 165 9.84 -36.23 -16.73
C ILE A 165 10.30 -35.12 -17.66
N CYS A 166 11.53 -34.65 -17.51
CA CYS A 166 12.12 -33.64 -18.39
C CYS A 166 12.51 -34.26 -19.74
N VAL A 167 11.95 -33.71 -20.81
CA VAL A 167 12.29 -34.09 -22.19
C VAL A 167 13.17 -33.01 -22.80
N THR A 168 14.42 -33.35 -23.14
CA THR A 168 15.39 -32.44 -23.76
C THR A 168 15.61 -32.75 -25.24
N CYS A 169 15.96 -31.72 -26.01
CA CYS A 169 16.32 -31.88 -27.42
C CYS A 169 17.34 -30.82 -27.88
N ASN A 170 18.08 -31.14 -28.94
CA ASN A 170 19.36 -30.49 -29.25
C ASN A 170 19.38 -29.65 -30.55
N THR A 171 18.21 -29.25 -31.07
CA THR A 171 18.11 -28.37 -32.25
C THR A 171 17.26 -27.14 -31.95
N ASN A 172 17.41 -26.05 -32.72
CA ASN A 172 16.64 -24.83 -32.49
C ASN A 172 15.13 -25.09 -32.59
N GLY A 173 14.37 -24.66 -31.58
CA GLY A 173 12.91 -24.81 -31.51
C GLY A 173 12.40 -26.26 -31.46
N CYS A 174 13.24 -27.22 -31.09
CA CYS A 174 12.87 -28.63 -31.09
C CYS A 174 11.87 -29.03 -30.01
N ASN A 175 11.72 -28.20 -28.98
CA ASN A 175 10.79 -28.42 -27.88
C ASN A 175 9.38 -27.98 -28.27
N ASN A 176 8.87 -28.53 -29.38
CA ASN A 176 7.59 -28.19 -30.01
C ASN A 176 6.62 -29.41 -30.08
N GLN A 177 6.88 -30.44 -29.28
CA GLN A 177 6.00 -31.60 -29.19
C GLN A 177 4.76 -31.24 -28.36
N PRO A 178 3.56 -31.74 -28.72
CA PRO A 178 2.37 -31.55 -27.90
C PRO A 178 2.59 -32.17 -26.51
N PRO A 179 2.10 -31.53 -25.43
CA PRO A 179 2.30 -32.03 -24.07
C PRO A 179 1.52 -33.31 -23.77
N ARG A 180 0.53 -33.66 -24.62
CA ARG A 180 -0.34 -34.83 -24.48
C ARG A 180 -0.42 -35.58 -25.80
N ASN A 181 -0.30 -36.90 -25.75
CA ASN A 181 -0.52 -37.79 -26.88
C ASN A 181 -1.53 -38.87 -26.49
N GLN A 182 -2.28 -39.41 -27.45
CA GLN A 182 -3.11 -40.58 -27.20
C GLN A 182 -2.21 -41.79 -26.89
N SER A 183 -2.56 -42.55 -25.83
CA SER A 183 -1.90 -43.81 -25.53
C SER A 183 -2.00 -44.77 -26.72
N GLU A 184 -0.86 -45.35 -27.11
CA GLU A 184 -0.82 -46.41 -28.13
C GLU A 184 -0.84 -47.81 -27.50
N LEU A 185 -0.80 -47.88 -26.16
CA LEU A 185 -0.72 -49.12 -25.41
C LEU A 185 -2.09 -49.80 -25.28
N SER A 186 -2.10 -51.12 -25.51
CA SER A 186 -3.22 -51.99 -25.15
C SER A 186 -2.90 -52.76 -23.88
N CYS A 187 -3.78 -52.68 -22.88
CA CYS A 187 -3.67 -53.43 -21.63
C CYS A 187 -4.95 -54.21 -21.36
N ILE A 188 -4.84 -55.30 -20.58
CA ILE A 188 -6.00 -56.02 -20.08
C ILE A 188 -6.67 -55.12 -19.02
N LYS A 189 -7.93 -54.76 -19.24
CA LYS A 189 -8.70 -53.92 -18.32
C LYS A 189 -9.66 -54.79 -17.50
N CYS A 190 -9.49 -54.76 -16.19
CA CYS A 190 -10.33 -55.47 -15.24
C CYS A 190 -11.31 -54.52 -14.55
N THR A 191 -12.61 -54.73 -14.75
CA THR A 191 -13.66 -54.03 -14.00
C THR A 191 -14.46 -55.05 -13.23
N GLU A 192 -14.62 -54.89 -11.91
CA GLU A 192 -15.52 -55.76 -11.17
C GLU A 192 -16.99 -55.57 -11.65
N PRO A 193 -17.79 -56.66 -11.73
CA PRO A 193 -17.49 -58.02 -11.36
C PRO A 193 -17.16 -58.86 -12.60
N ASP A 194 -15.98 -58.68 -13.20
CA ASP A 194 -15.52 -59.54 -14.29
C ASP A 194 -14.68 -60.72 -13.74
N PRO A 195 -15.26 -61.93 -13.60
CA PRO A 195 -14.51 -63.11 -13.17
C PRO A 195 -13.46 -63.56 -14.20
N ALA A 196 -13.42 -62.99 -15.40
CA ALA A 196 -12.42 -63.31 -16.42
C ALA A 196 -11.00 -62.81 -16.04
N CYS A 197 -10.89 -61.78 -15.21
CA CYS A 197 -9.61 -61.30 -14.66
C CYS A 197 -8.91 -62.29 -13.70
N ARG A 198 -9.52 -63.44 -13.48
CA ARG A 198 -9.01 -64.54 -12.66
C ARG A 198 -8.20 -65.57 -13.45
N TYR A 199 -8.21 -65.54 -14.80
CA TYR A 199 -7.58 -66.54 -15.66
C TYR A 199 -6.58 -65.91 -16.65
N GLU A 200 -5.68 -66.72 -17.24
CA GLU A 200 -4.71 -66.27 -18.26
C GLU A 200 -5.43 -65.75 -19.52
N TYR A 201 -5.08 -64.55 -19.97
CA TYR A 201 -5.53 -63.97 -21.24
C TYR A 201 -4.51 -64.22 -22.37
N ASP A 202 -4.97 -64.19 -23.61
CA ASP A 202 -4.12 -64.08 -24.80
C ASP A 202 -3.75 -62.63 -25.12
N GLU A 203 -2.69 -62.41 -25.91
CA GLU A 203 -2.25 -61.06 -26.34
C GLU A 203 -3.32 -60.31 -27.16
N GLU A 204 -4.30 -61.02 -27.74
CA GLU A 204 -5.39 -60.43 -28.54
C GLU A 204 -6.51 -59.80 -27.69
N SER A 205 -6.55 -60.09 -26.38
CA SER A 205 -7.57 -59.58 -25.45
C SER A 205 -7.28 -58.17 -24.89
N GLY A 206 -6.15 -57.56 -25.25
CA GLY A 206 -5.79 -56.22 -24.81
C GLY A 206 -6.76 -55.16 -25.33
N GLN A 207 -7.24 -54.30 -24.43
CA GLN A 207 -8.04 -53.12 -24.79
C GLN A 207 -7.13 -51.89 -24.83
N MET A 208 -7.33 -51.00 -25.81
CA MET A 208 -6.60 -49.72 -25.83
C MET A 208 -6.90 -48.96 -24.53
N CYS A 209 -5.84 -48.49 -23.88
CA CYS A 209 -5.92 -47.74 -22.63
C CYS A 209 -6.84 -46.51 -22.72
N GLY A 210 -6.91 -45.87 -23.89
CA GLY A 210 -7.92 -44.85 -24.22
C GLY A 210 -7.82 -43.55 -23.42
N TYR A 211 -6.67 -43.28 -22.80
CA TYR A 211 -6.36 -42.05 -22.08
C TYR A 211 -5.18 -41.30 -22.73
N GLU A 212 -5.04 -40.02 -22.38
CA GLU A 212 -3.91 -39.19 -22.81
C GLU A 212 -2.67 -39.44 -21.96
N VAL A 213 -1.51 -39.61 -22.60
CA VAL A 213 -0.19 -39.75 -21.99
C VAL A 213 0.52 -38.42 -22.07
N TYR A 214 1.06 -37.97 -20.94
CA TYR A 214 1.83 -36.75 -20.86
C TYR A 214 3.25 -36.96 -21.35
N LEU A 215 3.78 -35.99 -22.09
CA LEU A 215 5.15 -36.00 -22.57
C LEU A 215 6.14 -36.15 -21.40
N GLY A 216 7.13 -37.03 -21.57
CA GLY A 216 8.10 -37.37 -20.52
C GLY A 216 7.66 -38.46 -19.54
N ARG A 217 6.40 -38.93 -19.60
CA ARG A 217 5.91 -40.02 -18.74
C ARG A 217 5.75 -41.32 -19.55
N PRO A 218 6.65 -42.31 -19.40
CA PRO A 218 6.52 -43.57 -20.13
C PRO A 218 5.36 -44.41 -19.59
N GLU A 219 4.54 -44.97 -20.49
CA GLU A 219 3.47 -45.90 -20.13
C GLU A 219 3.92 -47.36 -20.20
N ARG A 220 3.38 -48.22 -19.31
CA ARG A 220 3.62 -49.67 -19.27
C ARG A 220 2.38 -50.38 -18.72
N CYS A 221 2.11 -51.61 -19.17
CA CYS A 221 1.12 -52.45 -18.51
C CYS A 221 1.70 -53.03 -17.21
N ASN A 222 0.88 -53.10 -16.16
CA ASN A 222 1.25 -53.75 -14.91
C ASN A 222 1.35 -55.27 -15.13
N ASN A 223 2.50 -55.87 -14.84
CA ASN A 223 2.79 -57.29 -15.02
C ASN A 223 2.91 -58.08 -13.71
N GLN A 224 2.50 -57.49 -12.57
CA GLN A 224 2.53 -58.16 -11.28
C GLN A 224 1.30 -59.04 -11.04
N PRO A 225 1.42 -60.14 -10.27
CA PRO A 225 0.28 -61.00 -9.94
C PRO A 225 -0.80 -60.23 -9.15
N PRO A 226 -2.09 -60.51 -9.37
CA PRO A 226 -3.20 -59.74 -8.81
C PRO A 226 -3.38 -59.90 -7.28
N ARG A 227 -2.64 -60.81 -6.64
CA ARG A 227 -2.65 -61.06 -5.19
C ARG A 227 -1.25 -61.32 -4.68
N ASN A 228 -0.92 -60.75 -3.52
CA ASN A 228 0.32 -61.01 -2.78
C ASN A 228 0.02 -61.35 -1.32
N GLN A 229 0.86 -62.16 -0.68
CA GLN A 229 0.75 -62.43 0.75
C GLN A 229 1.07 -61.15 1.54
N SER A 230 0.22 -60.78 2.49
CA SER A 230 0.51 -59.65 3.37
C SER A 230 1.71 -59.97 4.26
N GLU A 231 2.72 -59.10 4.19
CA GLU A 231 3.90 -59.14 5.06
C GLU A 231 3.71 -58.31 6.35
N LEU A 232 2.54 -57.66 6.52
CA LEU A 232 2.25 -56.82 7.67
C LEU A 232 1.97 -57.65 8.93
N SER A 233 2.52 -57.22 10.06
CA SER A 233 2.11 -57.67 11.39
C SER A 233 1.36 -56.58 12.14
N CYS A 234 0.37 -56.95 12.95
CA CYS A 234 -0.42 -56.00 13.76
C CYS A 234 -0.62 -56.55 15.18
N ILE A 235 -0.81 -55.67 16.16
CA ILE A 235 -1.37 -56.06 17.46
C ILE A 235 -2.81 -56.55 17.21
N LYS A 236 -3.12 -57.75 17.72
CA LYS A 236 -4.44 -58.37 17.62
C LYS A 236 -4.99 -58.64 19.01
N CYS A 237 -6.08 -57.98 19.37
CA CYS A 237 -6.70 -58.16 20.67
C CYS A 237 -8.18 -57.76 20.63
N THR A 238 -8.98 -58.30 21.53
CA THR A 238 -10.41 -57.96 21.67
C THR A 238 -10.79 -58.02 23.15
N GLU A 239 -11.55 -57.04 23.64
CA GLU A 239 -12.18 -57.09 24.96
C GLU A 239 -12.93 -58.43 25.17
N PRO A 240 -12.87 -59.05 26.36
CA PRO A 240 -12.60 -58.45 27.67
C PRO A 240 -11.12 -58.45 28.08
N ASP A 241 -10.16 -58.57 27.15
CA ASP A 241 -8.75 -58.44 27.48
C ASP A 241 -8.39 -56.97 27.82
N PRO A 242 -8.18 -56.62 29.10
CA PRO A 242 -7.83 -55.25 29.48
C PRO A 242 -6.49 -54.81 28.90
N ALA A 243 -5.62 -55.75 28.47
CA ALA A 243 -4.35 -55.44 27.81
C ALA A 243 -4.54 -54.65 26.51
N CYS A 244 -5.70 -54.76 25.83
CA CYS A 244 -6.01 -54.02 24.61
C CYS A 244 -5.89 -52.50 24.71
N ARG A 245 -6.00 -51.97 25.93
CA ARG A 245 -5.98 -50.53 26.20
C ARG A 245 -4.57 -49.99 26.47
N TYR A 246 -3.62 -50.87 26.78
CA TYR A 246 -2.26 -50.53 27.15
C TYR A 246 -1.31 -50.61 25.96
N GLU A 247 -0.11 -50.08 26.16
CA GLU A 247 1.02 -50.25 25.27
C GLU A 247 1.41 -51.73 25.17
N TYR A 248 1.54 -52.23 23.94
CA TYR A 248 2.15 -53.52 23.66
C TYR A 248 3.62 -53.31 23.30
N ASP A 249 4.47 -54.27 23.64
CA ASP A 249 5.83 -54.33 23.11
C ASP A 249 5.77 -54.39 21.57
N GLU A 250 6.64 -53.64 20.87
CA GLU A 250 6.69 -53.58 19.41
C GLU A 250 6.89 -54.97 18.78
N GLU A 251 7.43 -55.95 19.53
CA GLU A 251 7.59 -57.34 19.09
C GLU A 251 6.35 -58.23 19.25
N SER A 252 5.28 -57.76 19.91
CA SER A 252 4.11 -58.58 20.27
C SER A 252 3.11 -58.82 19.13
N GLY A 253 3.33 -58.23 17.97
CA GLY A 253 2.38 -58.30 16.88
C GLY A 253 2.32 -59.64 16.14
N GLN A 254 1.16 -59.89 15.54
CA GLN A 254 0.87 -61.13 14.82
C GLN A 254 0.72 -60.82 13.32
N MET A 255 1.36 -61.64 12.47
CA MET A 255 1.22 -61.50 11.02
C MET A 255 -0.24 -61.55 10.57
N CYS A 256 -0.61 -60.69 9.63
CA CYS A 256 -1.93 -60.67 9.02
C CYS A 256 -2.17 -61.96 8.21
N GLY A 257 -1.16 -62.47 7.50
CA GLY A 257 -1.09 -63.89 7.11
C GLY A 257 -2.08 -64.35 6.03
N TYR A 258 -2.79 -63.44 5.36
CA TYR A 258 -3.67 -63.72 4.21
C TYR A 258 -3.23 -62.95 2.96
N GLU A 259 -3.76 -63.35 1.80
CA GLU A 259 -3.51 -62.70 0.51
C GLU A 259 -4.30 -61.40 0.40
N VAL A 260 -3.61 -60.32 0.04
CA VAL A 260 -4.20 -59.02 -0.30
C VAL A 260 -4.13 -58.77 -1.80
N TYR A 261 -5.07 -57.99 -2.34
CA TYR A 261 -5.08 -57.63 -3.75
C TYR A 261 -3.91 -56.70 -4.09
N LEU A 262 -3.35 -56.86 -5.29
CA LEU A 262 -2.30 -55.98 -5.80
C LEU A 262 -2.79 -54.53 -5.80
N GLY A 263 -2.04 -53.65 -5.12
CA GLY A 263 -2.40 -52.23 -4.97
C GLY A 263 -3.32 -51.92 -3.78
N ARG A 264 -3.77 -52.93 -3.01
CA ARG A 264 -4.45 -52.74 -1.71
C ARG A 264 -3.53 -53.24 -0.59
N PRO A 265 -2.72 -52.37 0.03
CA PRO A 265 -1.90 -52.77 1.15
C PRO A 265 -2.77 -53.14 2.35
N GLU A 266 -2.33 -54.13 3.12
CA GLU A 266 -2.92 -54.43 4.42
C GLU A 266 -2.75 -53.25 5.39
N ARG A 267 -3.64 -53.14 6.39
CA ARG A 267 -3.59 -52.09 7.40
C ARG A 267 -3.87 -52.64 8.78
N CYS A 268 -3.15 -52.15 9.78
CA CYS A 268 -3.53 -52.38 11.16
C CYS A 268 -4.64 -51.39 11.55
N TYR A 269 -5.55 -51.83 12.43
CA TYR A 269 -6.57 -50.96 13.02
C TYR A 269 -6.52 -50.97 14.55
N THR A 270 -6.98 -49.87 15.12
CA THR A 270 -7.40 -49.71 16.52
C THR A 270 -8.81 -49.11 16.50
N HIS A 271 -9.81 -49.90 16.88
CA HIS A 271 -11.21 -49.51 16.92
C HIS A 271 -11.66 -49.33 18.37
N ILE A 272 -12.37 -48.25 18.65
CA ILE A 272 -12.94 -47.91 19.95
C ILE A 272 -14.47 -47.90 19.77
N ASP A 273 -15.18 -48.79 20.44
CA ASP A 273 -16.65 -48.79 20.37
C ASP A 273 -17.28 -47.67 21.23
N ILE A 274 -18.58 -47.47 21.09
CA ILE A 274 -19.35 -46.42 21.79
C ILE A 274 -19.25 -46.51 23.33
N ASP A 275 -18.94 -47.68 23.86
CA ASP A 275 -18.80 -47.93 25.30
C ASP A 275 -17.33 -47.81 25.77
N GLY A 276 -16.41 -47.46 24.85
CA GLY A 276 -14.97 -47.32 25.09
C GLY A 276 -14.20 -48.64 25.13
N GLY A 277 -14.75 -49.72 24.57
CA GLY A 277 -14.06 -50.99 24.35
C GLY A 277 -13.08 -50.87 23.19
N VAL A 278 -11.85 -51.36 23.38
CA VAL A 278 -10.78 -51.29 22.35
C VAL A 278 -10.60 -52.64 21.66
N ARG A 279 -10.54 -52.61 20.32
CA ARG A 279 -10.24 -53.77 19.46
C ARG A 279 -9.10 -53.44 18.52
N ARG A 280 -8.16 -54.34 18.36
CA ARG A 280 -7.00 -54.16 17.48
C ARG A 280 -6.88 -55.35 16.53
N GLY A 281 -6.49 -55.11 15.29
CA GLY A 281 -6.29 -56.20 14.34
C GLY A 281 -5.79 -55.77 12.97
N CYS A 282 -5.87 -56.67 12.01
CA CYS A 282 -5.63 -56.39 10.60
C CYS A 282 -6.96 -56.08 9.93
N LEU A 283 -7.05 -54.96 9.23
CA LEU A 283 -8.32 -54.39 8.78
C LEU A 283 -8.90 -55.17 7.62
N ASP A 284 -8.08 -55.52 6.63
CA ASP A 284 -8.51 -56.15 5.39
C ASP A 284 -8.59 -57.69 5.53
N ASP A 285 -8.50 -58.22 6.76
CA ASP A 285 -8.75 -59.63 7.09
C ASP A 285 -10.22 -59.92 6.85
N PHE A 286 -10.52 -60.95 6.07
CA PHE A 286 -11.90 -61.38 5.82
C PHE A 286 -12.67 -61.77 7.10
N ARG A 287 -11.96 -61.97 8.22
CA ARG A 287 -12.52 -62.24 9.55
C ARG A 287 -12.82 -60.98 10.36
N THR A 288 -12.35 -59.81 9.92
CA THR A 288 -12.66 -58.54 10.59
C THR A 288 -14.16 -58.26 10.50
N ASP A 289 -14.73 -57.83 11.62
CA ASP A 289 -16.15 -57.56 11.73
C ASP A 289 -16.58 -56.48 10.73
N GLN A 290 -17.70 -56.68 10.04
CA GLN A 290 -18.16 -55.78 9.00
C GLN A 290 -18.43 -54.37 9.53
N GLN A 291 -18.83 -54.22 10.80
CA GLN A 291 -19.02 -52.91 11.42
C GLN A 291 -17.68 -52.19 11.59
N ILE A 292 -16.64 -52.89 12.07
CA ILE A 292 -15.29 -52.34 12.19
C ILE A 292 -14.75 -51.95 10.82
N LEU A 293 -14.95 -52.81 9.81
CA LEU A 293 -14.55 -52.51 8.44
C LEU A 293 -15.24 -51.25 7.90
N ASN A 294 -16.52 -51.06 8.20
CA ASN A 294 -17.25 -49.86 7.80
C ASN A 294 -16.79 -48.62 8.58
N ASP A 295 -16.56 -48.75 9.89
CA ASP A 295 -16.11 -47.66 10.75
C ASP A 295 -14.70 -47.18 10.38
N CYS A 296 -13.79 -48.11 10.07
CA CYS A 296 -12.40 -47.80 9.72
C CYS A 296 -12.19 -47.41 8.23
N ASN A 297 -13.12 -47.75 7.34
CA ASN A 297 -13.10 -47.25 5.96
C ASN A 297 -13.98 -46.00 5.77
N GLY A 298 -14.81 -45.66 6.75
CA GLY A 298 -15.53 -44.40 6.84
C GLY A 298 -14.68 -43.32 7.50
N ASP A 299 -15.12 -42.07 7.39
CA ASP A 299 -14.51 -40.94 8.07
C ASP A 299 -15.10 -40.85 9.49
N ASN A 300 -14.51 -41.58 10.44
CA ASN A 300 -15.09 -41.76 11.77
C ASN A 300 -14.00 -41.85 12.87
N ASP A 301 -14.19 -41.09 13.96
CA ASP A 301 -13.27 -40.99 15.09
C ASP A 301 -13.14 -42.29 15.91
N PHE A 302 -14.01 -43.28 15.67
CA PHE A 302 -13.97 -44.57 16.35
C PHE A 302 -12.86 -45.51 15.84
N CYS A 303 -12.12 -45.17 14.78
CA CYS A 303 -11.07 -46.04 14.28
C CYS A 303 -9.81 -45.32 13.81
N THR A 304 -8.66 -45.79 14.27
CA THR A 304 -7.34 -45.39 13.77
C THR A 304 -6.73 -46.52 12.96
N ILE A 305 -6.21 -46.19 11.78
CA ILE A 305 -5.55 -47.15 10.88
C ILE A 305 -4.09 -46.76 10.64
N CYS A 306 -3.24 -47.75 10.40
CA CYS A 306 -1.82 -47.52 10.11
C CYS A 306 -1.24 -48.66 9.27
N THR A 307 -0.08 -48.44 8.63
CA THR A 307 0.42 -49.28 7.53
C THR A 307 1.78 -49.92 7.77
N THR A 308 2.43 -49.65 8.90
CA THR A 308 3.73 -50.23 9.26
C THR A 308 3.59 -51.36 10.27
N ASN A 309 4.61 -52.23 10.38
CA ASN A 309 4.55 -53.37 11.28
C ASN A 309 4.25 -52.93 12.71
N ASN A 310 3.22 -53.54 13.29
CA ASN A 310 2.76 -53.39 14.66
C ASN A 310 2.41 -51.96 15.04
N CYS A 311 2.21 -51.06 14.08
CA CYS A 311 1.98 -49.63 14.28
C CYS A 311 0.80 -49.29 15.19
N ASN A 312 -0.13 -50.23 15.37
CA ASN A 312 -1.21 -50.13 16.33
C ASN A 312 -0.77 -50.61 17.73
N TRP A 313 0.47 -50.35 18.17
CA TRP A 313 1.01 -50.77 19.48
C TRP A 313 0.79 -49.74 20.59
N GLU A 314 0.66 -48.47 20.24
CA GLU A 314 0.63 -47.34 21.18
C GLU A 314 -0.54 -47.38 22.16
N GLN A 315 -0.38 -46.76 23.35
CA GLN A 315 -1.41 -46.68 24.38
C GLN A 315 -2.54 -45.76 23.95
N VAL A 316 -3.79 -46.23 24.10
CA VAL A 316 -4.99 -45.49 23.62
C VAL A 316 -5.56 -44.54 24.68
N ALA A 317 -5.24 -44.72 25.97
CA ALA A 317 -5.72 -43.84 27.05
C ALA A 317 -4.68 -43.63 28.15
N GLN A 318 -4.17 -42.39 28.31
CA GLN A 318 -3.43 -41.97 29.51
C GLN A 318 -4.42 -41.57 30.62
N PRO A 319 -4.20 -41.92 31.90
CA PRO A 319 -5.04 -41.48 33.01
C PRO A 319 -4.88 -39.97 33.23
N SER A 320 -5.98 -39.21 33.19
CA SER A 320 -5.97 -37.77 33.50
C SER A 320 -5.52 -37.52 34.93
N GLN A 321 -4.79 -36.43 35.18
CA GLN A 321 -4.43 -35.99 36.52
C GLN A 321 -5.25 -34.75 36.90
N CYS A 322 -6.06 -34.81 37.96
CA CYS A 322 -7.03 -33.75 38.28
C CYS A 322 -6.86 -33.20 39.69
N VAL A 323 -7.34 -31.96 39.91
CA VAL A 323 -7.53 -31.45 41.27
C VAL A 323 -8.74 -32.16 41.87
N VAL A 324 -8.56 -32.76 43.05
CA VAL A 324 -9.65 -33.43 43.78
C VAL A 324 -9.86 -32.72 45.11
N CYS A 325 -10.98 -32.03 45.27
CA CYS A 325 -11.32 -31.35 46.52
C CYS A 325 -12.81 -30.99 46.59
N SER A 326 -13.29 -30.60 47.78
CA SER A 326 -14.62 -30.02 47.96
C SER A 326 -14.59 -28.84 48.93
N SER A 327 -15.28 -27.74 48.61
CA SER A 327 -15.37 -26.56 49.46
C SER A 327 -16.19 -26.76 50.73
N ALA A 328 -16.94 -27.87 50.82
CA ALA A 328 -17.60 -28.30 52.05
C ALA A 328 -16.60 -28.83 53.09
N ILE A 329 -15.42 -29.28 52.64
CA ILE A 329 -14.35 -29.85 53.47
C ILE A 329 -13.20 -28.85 53.62
N ASP A 330 -12.76 -28.25 52.52
CA ASP A 330 -11.70 -27.24 52.48
C ASP A 330 -12.15 -26.00 51.71
N SER A 331 -12.36 -24.89 52.42
CA SER A 331 -12.78 -23.62 51.82
C SER A 331 -11.85 -23.12 50.70
N ASN A 332 -10.58 -23.52 50.70
CA ASN A 332 -9.64 -23.14 49.64
C ASN A 332 -9.92 -23.84 48.30
N CYS A 333 -10.69 -24.94 48.28
CA CYS A 333 -11.07 -25.63 47.04
C CYS A 333 -11.81 -24.73 46.04
N ALA A 334 -12.56 -23.75 46.56
CA ALA A 334 -13.28 -22.79 45.73
C ALA A 334 -12.32 -21.80 45.03
N LEU A 335 -11.31 -21.29 45.74
CA LEU A 335 -10.46 -20.17 45.28
C LEU A 335 -9.05 -20.57 44.81
N LEU A 336 -8.60 -21.79 45.12
CA LEU A 336 -7.30 -22.37 44.78
C LEU A 336 -6.11 -21.39 44.98
N GLY A 337 -6.02 -20.80 46.18
CA GLY A 337 -4.99 -19.79 46.52
C GLY A 337 -3.53 -20.28 46.54
N THR A 338 -3.29 -21.59 46.39
CA THR A 338 -1.98 -22.24 46.21
C THR A 338 -2.10 -23.30 45.13
N VAL A 339 -1.03 -23.60 44.37
CA VAL A 339 -1.06 -24.64 43.32
C VAL A 339 -1.43 -25.99 43.94
N PRO A 340 -2.63 -26.54 43.66
CA PRO A 340 -3.06 -27.81 44.24
C PRO A 340 -2.31 -28.98 43.57
N SER A 341 -1.98 -30.00 44.36
CA SER A 341 -1.47 -31.28 43.85
C SER A 341 -2.51 -31.94 42.94
N LEU A 342 -2.05 -32.55 41.86
CA LEU A 342 -2.91 -33.34 40.98
C LEU A 342 -2.94 -34.79 41.49
N GLU A 343 -4.12 -35.40 41.45
CA GLU A 343 -4.34 -36.81 41.72
C GLU A 343 -4.60 -37.56 40.42
N GLU A 344 -4.06 -38.77 40.30
CA GLU A 344 -4.27 -39.64 39.14
C GLU A 344 -5.69 -40.19 39.14
N CYS A 345 -6.40 -40.02 38.03
CA CYS A 345 -7.80 -40.41 37.94
C CYS A 345 -8.00 -41.91 37.71
N PRO A 346 -9.11 -42.49 38.23
CA PRO A 346 -9.49 -43.85 37.91
C PRO A 346 -9.64 -44.06 36.40
N THR A 347 -9.08 -45.16 35.88
CA THR A 347 -9.25 -45.58 34.49
C THR A 347 -10.71 -45.97 34.22
N GLY A 348 -11.30 -45.51 33.11
CA GLY A 348 -12.72 -45.72 32.79
C GLY A 348 -13.03 -45.69 31.28
N SER A 349 -14.32 -45.74 30.94
CA SER A 349 -14.84 -45.50 29.57
C SER A 349 -14.55 -44.07 29.10
N HIS A 350 -14.59 -43.82 27.79
CA HIS A 350 -14.26 -42.50 27.21
C HIS A 350 -15.10 -41.36 27.83
N ASP A 351 -16.38 -41.61 28.09
CA ASP A 351 -17.30 -40.65 28.72
C ASP A 351 -17.04 -40.42 30.22
N LYS A 352 -16.09 -41.16 30.80
CA LYS A 352 -15.63 -41.07 32.19
C LYS A 352 -14.20 -40.55 32.33
N ARG A 353 -13.63 -40.00 31.25
CA ARG A 353 -12.30 -39.39 31.23
C ARG A 353 -12.34 -37.91 31.60
N GLY A 354 -11.25 -37.40 32.17
CA GLY A 354 -11.03 -35.98 32.40
C GLY A 354 -11.32 -35.54 33.83
N CYS A 355 -11.32 -34.22 34.01
CA CYS A 355 -11.60 -33.56 35.26
C CYS A 355 -12.95 -32.86 35.22
N PHE A 356 -13.60 -32.70 36.37
CA PHE A 356 -14.81 -31.90 36.51
C PHE A 356 -14.63 -30.74 37.51
N LEU A 357 -15.43 -29.70 37.31
CA LEU A 357 -15.74 -28.66 38.27
C LEU A 357 -17.26 -28.56 38.40
N MET A 358 -17.79 -28.73 39.62
CA MET A 358 -19.22 -28.77 39.91
C MET A 358 -19.60 -27.79 41.02
N TYR A 359 -20.71 -27.07 40.82
CA TYR A 359 -21.33 -26.14 41.76
C TYR A 359 -22.69 -26.68 42.18
N THR A 360 -22.81 -27.16 43.42
CA THR A 360 -24.10 -27.67 43.94
C THR A 360 -24.35 -27.09 45.32
N ASN A 361 -25.50 -26.43 45.52
CA ASN A 361 -25.88 -25.84 46.82
C ASN A 361 -24.79 -24.93 47.45
N ASN A 362 -24.14 -24.08 46.65
CA ASN A 362 -22.98 -23.25 47.04
C ASN A 362 -21.72 -24.02 47.46
N VAL A 363 -21.62 -25.31 47.12
CA VAL A 363 -20.41 -26.12 47.30
C VAL A 363 -19.72 -26.32 45.95
N VAL A 364 -18.43 -25.98 45.90
CA VAL A 364 -17.54 -26.23 44.76
C VAL A 364 -16.88 -27.59 44.96
N SER A 365 -17.05 -28.50 44.01
CA SER A 365 -16.38 -29.81 44.01
C SER A 365 -15.55 -29.97 42.74
N ARG A 366 -14.31 -30.41 42.89
CA ARG A 366 -13.37 -30.69 41.81
C ARG A 366 -12.99 -32.17 41.90
N GLY A 367 -12.88 -32.85 40.77
CA GLY A 367 -12.42 -34.23 40.79
C GLY A 367 -12.32 -34.87 39.42
N CYS A 368 -12.18 -36.19 39.40
CA CYS A 368 -12.10 -37.00 38.20
C CYS A 368 -13.50 -37.37 37.70
N VAL A 369 -13.76 -37.28 36.40
CA VAL A 369 -15.06 -37.67 35.82
C VAL A 369 -15.36 -39.14 36.12
N GLY A 370 -14.35 -40.01 36.11
CA GLY A 370 -14.49 -41.43 36.45
C GLY A 370 -14.93 -41.72 37.89
N SER A 371 -14.91 -40.71 38.77
CA SER A 371 -15.43 -40.80 40.13
C SER A 371 -16.89 -40.35 40.29
N LEU A 372 -17.50 -39.80 39.23
CA LEU A 372 -18.90 -39.38 39.23
C LEU A 372 -19.84 -40.59 39.14
N ASP A 373 -20.96 -40.52 39.87
CA ASP A 373 -22.10 -41.40 39.63
C ASP A 373 -22.87 -40.99 38.36
N SER A 374 -23.76 -41.85 37.88
CA SER A 374 -24.49 -41.62 36.64
C SER A 374 -25.27 -40.30 36.60
N ASN A 375 -25.90 -39.88 37.71
CA ASN A 375 -26.69 -38.66 37.74
C ASN A 375 -25.80 -37.41 37.72
N SER A 376 -24.69 -37.43 38.47
CA SER A 376 -23.72 -36.33 38.44
C SER A 376 -23.02 -36.21 37.09
N LEU A 377 -22.76 -37.34 36.42
CA LEU A 377 -22.21 -37.36 35.07
C LEU A 377 -23.16 -36.70 34.07
N ASP A 378 -24.47 -36.98 34.14
CA ASP A 378 -25.47 -36.36 33.27
C ASP A 378 -25.55 -34.83 33.48
N ILE A 379 -25.45 -34.37 34.74
CA ILE A 379 -25.39 -32.92 35.06
C ILE A 379 -24.14 -32.28 34.44
N CYS A 380 -22.98 -32.94 34.57
CA CYS A 380 -21.73 -32.45 33.99
C CYS A 380 -21.71 -32.47 32.46
N LYS A 381 -22.43 -33.40 31.83
CA LYS A 381 -22.67 -33.43 30.37
C LYS A 381 -23.63 -32.33 29.93
N ALA A 382 -24.61 -31.96 30.76
CA ALA A 382 -25.53 -30.85 30.48
C ALA A 382 -24.83 -29.49 30.55
N GLY A 383 -23.80 -29.35 31.39
CA GLY A 383 -22.90 -28.22 31.33
C GLY A 383 -23.32 -26.97 32.13
N GLU A 384 -24.45 -26.95 32.85
CA GLU A 384 -24.88 -25.75 33.58
C GLU A 384 -24.15 -25.62 34.93
N ASP A 385 -24.42 -26.55 35.84
CA ASP A 385 -23.86 -26.55 37.20
C ASP A 385 -22.54 -27.34 37.31
N CYS A 386 -22.16 -28.05 36.25
CA CYS A 386 -20.92 -28.81 36.20
C CYS A 386 -20.35 -28.81 34.79
N LYS A 387 -19.02 -28.73 34.66
CA LYS A 387 -18.32 -28.88 33.38
C LYS A 387 -17.22 -29.92 33.46
N ILE A 388 -16.93 -30.53 32.32
CA ILE A 388 -15.87 -31.52 32.11
C ILE A 388 -14.76 -30.90 31.24
N CYS A 389 -13.51 -31.26 31.51
CA CYS A 389 -12.36 -30.94 30.66
C CYS A 389 -11.38 -32.11 30.63
N LEU A 390 -10.63 -32.26 29.54
CA LEU A 390 -9.90 -33.50 29.24
C LEU A 390 -8.38 -33.44 29.54
N GLU A 391 -7.83 -32.25 29.74
CA GLU A 391 -6.40 -32.03 30.02
C GLU A 391 -6.06 -32.15 31.51
N ASP A 392 -4.80 -32.43 31.80
CA ASP A 392 -4.32 -32.55 33.18
C ASP A 392 -4.43 -31.23 33.93
N GLY A 393 -5.08 -31.27 35.09
CA GLY A 393 -5.27 -30.12 35.96
C GLY A 393 -6.12 -29.01 35.34
N CYS A 394 -6.84 -29.28 34.24
CA CYS A 394 -7.71 -28.29 33.60
C CYS A 394 -8.73 -27.73 34.60
N ASN A 395 -9.23 -28.59 35.50
CA ASN A 395 -10.12 -28.18 36.59
C ASN A 395 -9.44 -27.37 37.71
N ARG A 396 -8.39 -26.60 37.41
CA ARG A 396 -7.85 -25.53 38.27
C ARG A 396 -8.54 -24.18 38.05
N LYS A 397 -9.33 -24.02 36.98
CA LYS A 397 -10.02 -22.76 36.71
C LYS A 397 -11.02 -22.47 37.83
N VAL A 398 -10.91 -21.30 38.46
CA VAL A 398 -11.71 -20.95 39.65
C VAL A 398 -13.20 -20.90 39.33
N ASN A 399 -13.55 -20.36 38.16
CA ASN A 399 -14.89 -20.26 37.62
C ASN A 399 -14.91 -20.66 36.14
N PHE A 400 -16.11 -20.85 35.58
CA PHE A 400 -16.29 -20.94 34.14
C PHE A 400 -15.83 -19.64 33.46
N GLN A 401 -15.31 -19.76 32.25
CA GLN A 401 -14.87 -18.60 31.48
C GLN A 401 -16.07 -17.67 31.26
N THR A 402 -15.91 -16.39 31.60
CA THR A 402 -16.84 -15.35 31.16
C THR A 402 -16.16 -14.48 30.12
N CYS A 403 -16.84 -14.15 29.03
CA CYS A 403 -16.31 -13.31 27.96
C CYS A 403 -17.37 -12.31 27.49
N TYR A 404 -16.92 -11.18 26.98
CA TYR A 404 -17.79 -10.30 26.20
C TYR A 404 -18.09 -10.96 24.86
N THR A 405 -19.36 -11.00 24.49
CA THR A 405 -19.84 -11.49 23.20
C THR A 405 -20.62 -10.38 22.51
N CYS A 406 -20.06 -9.79 21.45
CA CYS A 406 -20.70 -8.72 20.71
C CYS A 406 -20.05 -8.54 19.33
N ASN A 407 -20.76 -7.86 18.43
CA ASN A 407 -20.25 -7.43 17.14
C ASN A 407 -20.50 -5.93 16.96
N SER A 408 -19.43 -5.17 16.67
CA SER A 408 -19.55 -3.72 16.50
C SER A 408 -20.28 -3.27 15.24
N ASN A 409 -20.65 -4.20 14.36
CA ASN A 409 -21.56 -3.96 13.24
C ASN A 409 -23.02 -3.81 13.71
N GLU A 410 -23.37 -4.47 14.81
CA GLU A 410 -24.73 -4.45 15.38
C GLU A 410 -24.82 -3.46 16.55
N ASP A 411 -23.76 -3.40 17.36
CA ASP A 411 -23.68 -2.54 18.54
C ASP A 411 -22.32 -1.84 18.63
N GLN A 412 -22.32 -0.53 18.37
CA GLN A 412 -21.10 0.28 18.39
C GLN A 412 -20.40 0.29 19.76
N GLU A 413 -21.12 0.04 20.85
CA GLU A 413 -20.52 -0.07 22.19
C GLU A 413 -19.56 -1.27 22.31
N CYS A 414 -19.68 -2.26 21.43
CA CYS A 414 -18.77 -3.41 21.38
C CYS A 414 -17.29 -3.02 21.18
N ILE A 415 -17.02 -1.86 20.58
CA ILE A 415 -15.66 -1.32 20.42
C ILE A 415 -15.07 -0.95 21.78
N MET A 416 -15.91 -0.41 22.67
CA MET A 416 -15.54 0.25 23.91
C MET A 416 -15.94 -0.49 25.18
N SER A 417 -16.65 -1.62 25.09
CA SER A 417 -17.40 -2.24 26.19
C SER A 417 -16.58 -2.32 27.49
N GLN A 418 -16.96 -1.46 28.45
CA GLN A 418 -16.38 -1.30 29.80
C GLN A 418 -17.40 -1.66 30.90
N SER A 419 -18.55 -2.22 30.53
CA SER A 419 -19.63 -2.61 31.45
C SER A 419 -19.45 -4.09 31.86
N ASN A 420 -19.31 -4.41 33.14
CA ASN A 420 -19.18 -5.81 33.61
C ASN A 420 -20.48 -6.63 33.48
N GLU A 421 -21.62 -6.01 33.15
CA GLU A 421 -22.93 -6.67 33.15
C GLU A 421 -23.22 -7.47 31.87
N ASP A 422 -22.43 -7.27 30.81
CA ASP A 422 -22.66 -7.87 29.47
C ASP A 422 -21.81 -9.12 29.20
N ALA A 423 -21.04 -9.58 30.18
CA ALA A 423 -20.22 -10.78 30.03
C ALA A 423 -21.07 -12.05 30.17
N VAL A 424 -20.98 -12.95 29.18
CA VAL A 424 -21.66 -14.24 29.18
C VAL A 424 -20.72 -15.35 29.63
N THR A 425 -21.27 -16.42 30.21
CA THR A 425 -20.48 -17.62 30.56
C THR A 425 -20.37 -18.52 29.33
N CYS A 426 -19.14 -18.84 28.93
CA CYS A 426 -18.88 -19.72 27.79
C CYS A 426 -19.34 -21.16 28.08
N SER A 427 -19.85 -21.83 27.05
CA SER A 427 -20.34 -23.20 27.08
C SER A 427 -19.22 -24.22 27.26
N SER A 428 -18.02 -23.96 26.74
CA SER A 428 -16.85 -24.80 26.95
C SER A 428 -16.05 -24.33 28.15
N TYR A 429 -15.57 -25.30 28.95
CA TYR A 429 -14.84 -25.04 30.18
C TYR A 429 -13.46 -24.42 29.95
N THR A 430 -12.80 -24.86 28.87
CA THR A 430 -11.45 -24.46 28.50
C THR A 430 -11.43 -23.26 27.57
N ASP A 431 -12.59 -22.67 27.27
CA ASP A 431 -12.66 -21.51 26.39
C ASP A 431 -11.83 -20.36 26.94
N ASN A 432 -11.18 -19.68 26.00
CA ASN A 432 -10.58 -18.38 26.18
C ASN A 432 -11.48 -17.32 25.56
N CYS A 433 -11.30 -16.07 26.00
CA CYS A 433 -11.95 -14.96 25.34
C CYS A 433 -11.17 -14.54 24.12
N ILE A 434 -11.89 -14.26 23.05
CA ILE A 434 -11.31 -13.76 21.81
C ILE A 434 -11.82 -12.35 21.51
N THR A 435 -11.00 -11.58 20.83
CA THR A 435 -11.38 -10.34 20.15
C THR A 435 -10.66 -10.30 18.82
N TYR A 436 -11.38 -10.12 17.73
CA TYR A 436 -10.76 -9.98 16.42
C TYR A 436 -11.40 -8.84 15.62
N ILE A 437 -10.65 -8.36 14.63
CA ILE A 437 -11.15 -7.44 13.62
C ILE A 437 -11.60 -8.27 12.42
N GLU A 438 -12.88 -8.18 12.09
CA GLU A 438 -13.45 -8.90 10.96
C GLU A 438 -12.84 -8.39 9.63
N PRO A 439 -12.25 -9.25 8.79
CA PRO A 439 -11.44 -8.82 7.65
C PRO A 439 -12.17 -7.94 6.63
N GLU A 440 -13.45 -8.23 6.36
CA GLU A 440 -14.26 -7.53 5.37
C GLU A 440 -14.86 -6.24 5.92
N SER A 441 -15.52 -6.31 7.08
CA SER A 441 -16.23 -5.18 7.66
C SER A 441 -15.34 -4.23 8.46
N LYS A 442 -14.11 -4.66 8.83
CA LYS A 442 -13.19 -3.97 9.75
C LYS A 442 -13.78 -3.68 11.13
N ARG A 443 -14.82 -4.42 11.52
CA ARG A 443 -15.54 -4.28 12.79
C ARG A 443 -14.89 -5.14 13.88
N THR A 444 -15.11 -4.74 15.13
CA THR A 444 -14.66 -5.49 16.30
C THR A 444 -15.66 -6.59 16.63
N VAL A 445 -15.19 -7.82 16.76
CA VAL A 445 -16.00 -8.94 17.22
C VAL A 445 -15.36 -9.51 18.48
N ARG A 446 -16.17 -9.75 19.51
CA ARG A 446 -15.75 -10.34 20.78
C ARG A 446 -16.54 -11.63 21.00
N GLY A 447 -15.90 -12.65 21.57
CA GLY A 447 -16.58 -13.91 21.82
C GLY A 447 -15.83 -14.90 22.70
N CYS A 448 -16.48 -16.05 22.92
CA CYS A 448 -15.86 -17.26 23.47
C CYS A 448 -15.20 -18.05 22.33
N GLN A 449 -13.95 -18.46 22.49
CA GLN A 449 -13.17 -19.15 21.44
C GLN A 449 -13.90 -20.37 20.86
N GLY A 450 -14.42 -21.26 21.70
CA GLY A 450 -15.06 -22.51 21.26
C GLY A 450 -16.43 -22.33 20.62
N GLU A 451 -17.04 -21.14 20.76
CA GLU A 451 -18.35 -20.82 20.20
C GLU A 451 -18.27 -19.89 18.99
N THR A 452 -17.16 -19.19 18.84
CA THR A 452 -16.99 -18.20 17.78
C THR A 452 -16.29 -18.84 16.61
N SER A 453 -17.01 -18.99 15.51
CA SER A 453 -16.42 -19.45 14.25
C SER A 453 -15.58 -18.33 13.64
N LEU A 454 -14.25 -18.47 13.69
CA LEU A 454 -13.34 -17.50 13.07
C LEU A 454 -13.46 -17.57 11.53
N PRO A 455 -13.51 -16.42 10.85
CA PRO A 455 -13.47 -16.38 9.39
C PRO A 455 -12.19 -17.00 8.82
N PRO A 456 -12.21 -17.55 7.58
CA PRO A 456 -11.01 -18.05 6.92
C PRO A 456 -9.89 -17.01 6.89
N GLY A 457 -8.67 -17.42 7.27
CA GLY A 457 -7.49 -16.53 7.30
C GLY A 457 -7.31 -15.72 8.60
N VAL A 458 -8.27 -15.74 9.52
CA VAL A 458 -8.06 -15.18 10.87
C VAL A 458 -7.37 -16.22 11.76
N ILE A 459 -6.15 -15.90 12.18
CA ILE A 459 -5.36 -16.73 13.10
C ILE A 459 -5.07 -15.90 14.35
N CYS A 460 -5.27 -16.50 15.52
CA CYS A 460 -5.06 -15.89 16.82
C CYS A 460 -3.87 -16.56 17.52
N PRO A 461 -2.99 -15.81 18.22
CA PRO A 461 -2.91 -14.35 18.28
C PRO A 461 -2.26 -13.73 17.03
N SER A 462 -2.67 -12.50 16.69
CA SER A 462 -2.13 -11.65 15.62
C SER A 462 -2.47 -10.17 15.88
N ASP A 463 -2.05 -9.26 14.98
CA ASP A 463 -2.37 -7.84 15.10
C ASP A 463 -3.87 -7.54 14.96
N THR A 464 -4.64 -8.46 14.36
CA THR A 464 -6.08 -8.36 14.17
C THR A 464 -6.86 -9.42 14.94
N CYS A 465 -6.21 -10.25 15.76
CA CYS A 465 -6.89 -11.13 16.70
C CYS A 465 -6.12 -11.31 18.01
N SER A 466 -6.79 -11.14 19.15
CA SER A 466 -6.28 -11.41 20.48
C SER A 466 -7.08 -12.51 21.18
N GLU A 467 -6.37 -13.33 21.96
CA GLU A 467 -6.94 -14.36 22.82
C GLU A 467 -6.42 -14.19 24.25
N CYS A 468 -7.26 -14.39 25.26
CA CYS A 468 -6.88 -14.28 26.67
C CYS A 468 -7.70 -15.21 27.57
N SER A 469 -7.08 -15.67 28.66
CA SER A 469 -7.60 -16.73 29.55
C SER A 469 -8.20 -16.23 30.87
N GLY A 470 -8.19 -14.91 31.10
CA GLY A 470 -8.80 -14.29 32.28
C GLY A 470 -10.30 -14.09 32.12
N ALA A 471 -11.06 -14.07 33.22
CA ALA A 471 -12.48 -13.73 33.18
C ALA A 471 -12.69 -12.31 32.62
N SER A 472 -13.56 -12.18 31.62
CA SER A 472 -13.91 -10.92 30.95
C SER A 472 -12.69 -10.12 30.49
N CYS A 473 -11.60 -10.80 30.12
CA CYS A 473 -10.32 -10.18 29.78
C CYS A 473 -10.35 -9.47 28.42
N ASN A 474 -11.32 -9.81 27.58
CA ASN A 474 -11.53 -9.21 26.27
C ASN A 474 -12.36 -7.92 26.35
N SER A 475 -12.09 -7.05 27.33
CA SER A 475 -12.80 -5.77 27.53
C SER A 475 -12.07 -4.56 26.97
N LEU A 476 -10.77 -4.66 26.75
CA LEU A 476 -9.97 -3.53 26.30
C LEU A 476 -10.22 -3.22 24.82
N VAL A 477 -10.01 -1.97 24.45
CA VAL A 477 -9.99 -1.54 23.04
C VAL A 477 -8.92 -2.34 22.30
N PHE A 478 -9.33 -2.91 21.17
CA PHE A 478 -8.47 -3.75 20.33
C PHE A 478 -8.54 -3.30 18.85
N PRO A 479 -7.41 -3.28 18.14
CA PRO A 479 -6.04 -3.36 18.68
C PRO A 479 -5.70 -2.19 19.61
N THR A 480 -4.68 -2.32 20.46
CA THR A 480 -4.31 -1.26 21.41
C THR A 480 -3.85 0.03 20.73
N ALA A 481 -3.36 -0.06 19.49
CA ALA A 481 -2.92 1.07 18.68
C ALA A 481 -4.06 1.73 17.88
N ARG A 482 -5.31 1.27 18.03
CA ARG A 482 -6.44 1.78 17.27
C ARG A 482 -6.62 3.29 17.43
N ARG A 483 -6.80 3.97 16.28
CA ARG A 483 -6.96 5.43 16.23
C ARG A 483 -8.17 5.87 17.04
N SER A 484 -8.02 7.01 17.70
CA SER A 484 -9.08 7.71 18.42
C SER A 484 -9.03 9.18 18.05
N CYS A 485 -10.19 9.75 17.75
CA CYS A 485 -10.32 11.13 17.28
C CYS A 485 -11.40 11.86 18.08
N ASN A 486 -11.46 13.18 17.93
CA ASN A 486 -12.67 13.92 18.29
C ASN A 486 -13.71 13.63 17.21
N ARG A 487 -14.86 13.07 17.60
CA ARG A 487 -15.94 12.66 16.70
C ARG A 487 -17.19 13.46 17.05
N CYS A 488 -17.56 14.40 16.20
CA CYS A 488 -18.76 15.24 16.40
C CYS A 488 -19.22 15.94 15.11
N TYR A 489 -20.49 16.33 15.10
CA TYR A 489 -21.12 17.13 14.05
C TYR A 489 -22.10 18.10 14.71
N SER A 490 -21.80 19.41 14.75
CA SER A 490 -22.72 20.42 15.31
C SER A 490 -22.20 21.83 15.13
N THR A 491 -23.10 22.82 15.26
CA THR A 491 -22.78 24.25 15.27
C THR A 491 -22.52 24.86 16.66
N ASN A 492 -22.28 24.05 17.70
CA ASN A 492 -22.18 24.55 19.09
C ASN A 492 -20.90 24.07 19.78
N GLU A 493 -20.96 22.95 20.48
CA GLU A 493 -19.85 22.49 21.33
C GLU A 493 -18.67 21.94 20.51
N CYS A 494 -18.95 21.37 19.33
CA CYS A 494 -17.94 20.82 18.41
C CYS A 494 -17.09 21.89 17.71
N GLU A 495 -17.56 23.15 17.67
CA GLU A 495 -16.85 24.27 17.04
C GLU A 495 -15.71 24.82 17.89
N ASN A 496 -15.80 24.68 19.21
CA ASN A 496 -14.79 25.20 20.12
C ASN A 496 -13.48 24.42 20.02
N ASP A 497 -12.43 24.97 20.62
CA ASP A 497 -11.19 24.25 20.86
C ASP A 497 -11.46 23.05 21.80
N LEU A 498 -11.17 21.84 21.29
CA LEU A 498 -11.43 20.57 21.98
C LEU A 498 -10.21 20.04 22.74
N THR A 499 -9.09 20.78 22.82
CA THR A 499 -7.89 20.35 23.56
C THR A 499 -8.16 20.02 25.03
N VAL A 500 -9.17 20.67 25.63
CA VAL A 500 -9.59 20.47 27.02
C VAL A 500 -10.93 19.73 27.16
N ASN A 501 -11.67 19.54 26.06
CA ASN A 501 -12.98 18.91 26.08
C ASN A 501 -12.88 17.46 25.61
N THR A 502 -13.10 16.52 26.53
CA THR A 502 -13.02 15.09 26.25
C THR A 502 -14.35 14.47 25.83
N ALA A 503 -15.45 15.23 25.78
CA ALA A 503 -16.80 14.70 25.53
C ALA A 503 -16.96 14.08 24.13
N PHE A 504 -16.13 14.49 23.17
CA PHE A 504 -16.14 14.00 21.79
C PHE A 504 -15.03 12.99 21.50
N GLN A 505 -14.21 12.64 22.48
CA GLN A 505 -13.11 11.69 22.31
C GLN A 505 -13.67 10.27 22.20
N SER A 506 -13.49 9.64 21.05
CA SER A 506 -14.02 8.31 20.78
C SER A 506 -13.10 7.54 19.84
N VAL A 507 -13.08 6.21 19.99
CA VAL A 507 -12.31 5.29 19.14
C VAL A 507 -12.96 5.19 17.77
N CYS A 508 -12.15 5.07 16.72
CA CYS A 508 -12.63 4.95 15.35
C CYS A 508 -13.42 3.66 15.13
N GLU A 509 -14.52 3.76 14.38
CA GLU A 509 -15.54 2.72 14.28
C GLU A 509 -15.06 1.52 13.47
N PHE A 510 -14.31 1.82 12.42
CA PHE A 510 -13.62 0.85 11.58
C PHE A 510 -12.15 0.83 11.98
N TYR A 511 -11.52 -0.34 11.94
CA TYR A 511 -10.10 -0.45 12.18
C TYR A 511 -9.33 -0.36 10.87
N GLU A 512 -8.53 0.69 10.72
CA GLU A 512 -7.47 0.80 9.72
C GLU A 512 -6.14 1.14 10.43
N PRO A 513 -5.03 0.44 10.12
CA PRO A 513 -3.75 0.63 10.81
C PRO A 513 -3.20 2.07 10.75
N ASP A 514 -3.38 2.72 9.60
CA ASP A 514 -2.87 4.06 9.30
C ASP A 514 -3.98 5.13 9.30
N ASP A 515 -5.05 4.89 10.07
CA ASP A 515 -6.17 5.81 10.16
C ASP A 515 -5.77 7.18 10.73
N GLN A 516 -6.42 8.23 10.25
CA GLN A 516 -6.12 9.63 10.56
C GLN A 516 -7.39 10.35 10.99
N CYS A 517 -7.23 11.39 11.80
CA CYS A 517 -8.34 12.23 12.19
C CYS A 517 -8.53 13.35 11.16
N PHE A 518 -9.78 13.75 10.94
CA PHE A 518 -10.10 14.90 10.09
C PHE A 518 -10.96 15.93 10.83
N SER A 519 -10.88 17.18 10.36
CA SER A 519 -11.81 18.27 10.63
C SER A 519 -12.10 19.01 9.33
N VAL A 520 -13.39 19.20 9.01
CA VAL A 520 -13.84 19.98 7.85
C VAL A 520 -15.02 20.85 8.22
N LEU A 521 -15.05 22.08 7.72
CA LEU A 521 -16.14 23.04 7.91
C LEU A 521 -16.91 23.18 6.59
N VAL A 522 -18.20 22.84 6.59
CA VAL A 522 -19.08 22.93 5.41
C VAL A 522 -20.36 23.66 5.81
N GLU A 523 -20.68 24.76 5.13
CA GLU A 523 -21.89 25.57 5.40
C GLU A 523 -22.07 25.91 6.89
N ASP A 524 -21.00 26.33 7.56
CA ASP A 524 -20.94 26.62 9.00
C ASP A 524 -21.20 25.42 9.93
N ILE A 525 -21.14 24.20 9.42
CA ILE A 525 -21.22 22.97 10.21
C ILE A 525 -19.85 22.29 10.21
N ILE A 526 -19.26 22.15 11.39
CA ILE A 526 -18.02 21.39 11.55
C ILE A 526 -18.29 19.90 11.65
N HIS A 527 -17.55 19.13 10.87
CA HIS A 527 -17.48 17.68 10.94
C HIS A 527 -16.09 17.27 11.41
N ARG A 528 -16.05 16.47 12.48
CA ARG A 528 -14.81 15.87 12.99
C ARG A 528 -14.98 14.37 13.11
N GLY A 529 -13.99 13.61 12.69
CA GLY A 529 -14.04 12.16 12.77
C GLY A 529 -12.75 11.47 12.37
N CYS A 530 -12.86 10.17 12.11
CA CYS A 530 -11.79 9.34 11.55
C CYS A 530 -12.00 9.15 10.05
N LEU A 531 -10.93 9.09 9.25
CA LEU A 531 -11.05 8.91 7.80
C LEU A 531 -11.56 7.52 7.42
N SER A 532 -11.32 6.50 8.25
CA SER A 532 -11.87 5.16 8.05
C SER A 532 -13.38 5.07 8.34
N ASP A 533 -13.98 6.06 8.99
CA ASP A 533 -15.40 6.01 9.37
C ASP A 533 -16.32 6.21 8.15
N ALA A 534 -17.36 5.39 8.05
CA ALA A 534 -18.44 5.58 7.07
C ALA A 534 -19.41 6.71 7.49
N SER A 535 -18.94 7.96 7.49
CA SER A 535 -19.73 9.14 7.90
C SER A 535 -19.85 10.19 6.79
N PRO A 536 -20.91 11.02 6.76
CA PRO A 536 -21.03 12.14 5.81
C PRO A 536 -19.84 13.12 5.89
N GLY A 537 -19.24 13.26 7.07
CA GLY A 537 -18.06 14.11 7.26
C GLY A 537 -16.85 13.69 6.43
N VAL A 538 -16.66 12.40 6.17
CA VAL A 538 -15.56 11.91 5.31
C VAL A 538 -15.79 12.32 3.87
N GLN A 539 -17.02 12.22 3.37
CA GLN A 539 -17.35 12.69 2.03
C GLN A 539 -17.13 14.21 1.91
N HIS A 540 -17.60 14.99 2.88
CA HIS A 540 -17.35 16.43 2.93
C HIS A 540 -15.86 16.78 2.97
N CYS A 541 -15.07 16.03 3.72
CA CYS A 541 -13.62 16.20 3.76
C CYS A 541 -12.98 15.96 2.39
N GLN A 542 -13.38 14.89 1.69
CA GLN A 542 -12.89 14.58 0.34
C GLN A 542 -13.27 15.66 -0.69
N GLU A 543 -14.51 16.16 -0.64
CA GLU A 543 -15.01 17.22 -1.51
C GLU A 543 -14.32 18.56 -1.25
N ALA A 544 -13.98 18.85 0.01
CA ALA A 544 -13.32 20.09 0.43
C ALA A 544 -11.84 20.17 0.05
N GLY A 545 -11.19 19.05 -0.27
CA GLY A 545 -9.79 18.99 -0.68
C GLY A 545 -8.85 19.58 0.38
N GLU A 546 -8.06 20.58 0.01
CA GLU A 546 -7.09 21.25 0.89
C GLU A 546 -7.73 21.95 2.10
N LYS A 547 -9.04 22.23 2.04
CA LYS A 547 -9.80 22.81 3.17
C LYS A 547 -10.13 21.78 4.25
N CYS A 548 -9.97 20.48 3.99
CA CYS A 548 -10.06 19.46 5.01
C CYS A 548 -8.71 19.31 5.74
N LEU A 549 -8.72 19.54 7.05
CA LEU A 549 -7.52 19.37 7.86
C LEU A 549 -7.44 17.92 8.35
N ILE A 550 -6.38 17.23 7.95
CA ILE A 550 -6.08 15.85 8.34
C ILE A 550 -4.87 15.86 9.27
N CYS A 551 -4.89 15.05 10.33
CA CYS A 551 -3.79 14.97 11.28
C CYS A 551 -3.56 13.55 11.81
N ASP A 552 -2.31 13.30 12.19
CA ASP A 552 -1.86 12.06 12.81
C ASP A 552 -1.67 12.23 14.31
N GLY A 553 -2.41 11.45 15.10
CA GLY A 553 -2.32 11.47 16.55
C GLY A 553 -3.67 11.20 17.21
N GLN A 554 -3.67 10.76 18.46
CA GLN A 554 -4.91 10.60 19.20
C GLN A 554 -5.51 11.99 19.48
N TYR A 555 -6.76 12.19 19.09
CA TYR A 555 -7.54 13.41 19.33
C TYR A 555 -6.90 14.68 18.74
N CYS A 556 -6.05 14.56 17.72
CA CYS A 556 -5.29 15.68 17.15
C CYS A 556 -6.18 16.72 16.45
N ASN A 557 -7.38 16.32 16.01
CA ASN A 557 -8.33 17.15 15.30
C ASN A 557 -9.12 18.05 16.28
N SER A 558 -8.43 18.82 17.10
CA SER A 558 -9.01 19.58 18.23
C SER A 558 -9.11 21.09 18.01
N VAL A 559 -8.49 21.64 16.96
CA VAL A 559 -8.46 23.09 16.67
C VAL A 559 -9.87 23.64 16.47
N ALA A 560 -10.18 24.83 16.99
CA ALA A 560 -11.49 25.47 16.83
C ALA A 560 -11.89 25.66 15.35
N ALA A 561 -13.19 25.60 15.06
CA ALA A 561 -13.75 25.76 13.72
C ALA A 561 -13.50 27.15 13.12
N TYR A 562 -13.37 28.15 13.99
CA TYR A 562 -13.11 29.53 13.61
C TYR A 562 -11.97 30.10 14.45
N ARG A 563 -11.22 31.00 13.85
CA ARG A 563 -10.20 31.82 14.52
C ARG A 563 -10.36 33.28 14.11
N ASP A 564 -9.81 34.19 14.90
CA ASP A 564 -9.69 35.57 14.49
C ASP A 564 -8.72 35.67 13.29
N ALA A 565 -9.03 36.59 12.38
CA ALA A 565 -8.13 36.94 11.28
C ALA A 565 -6.78 37.43 11.82
N SER A 566 -5.70 37.04 11.16
CA SER A 566 -4.33 37.30 11.60
C SER A 566 -3.44 37.91 10.53
N ILE A 567 -3.80 37.79 9.25
CA ILE A 567 -3.03 38.43 8.18
C ILE A 567 -3.12 39.94 8.31
N GLU A 568 -2.03 40.65 8.00
CA GLU A 568 -2.03 42.11 7.89
C GLU A 568 -2.05 42.52 6.42
N CYS A 569 -2.96 43.41 6.00
CA CYS A 569 -3.01 43.92 4.63
C CYS A 569 -2.94 45.45 4.60
N ILE A 570 -2.44 46.00 3.49
CA ILE A 570 -2.61 47.42 3.17
C ILE A 570 -4.09 47.65 2.85
N LYS A 571 -4.70 48.64 3.51
CA LYS A 571 -6.11 49.02 3.32
C LYS A 571 -6.20 50.48 2.86
N CYS A 572 -6.68 50.71 1.65
CA CYS A 572 -6.88 52.07 1.11
C CYS A 572 -7.92 52.08 -0.02
N SER A 573 -8.51 53.24 -0.28
CA SER A 573 -9.53 53.44 -1.31
C SER A 573 -9.50 54.88 -1.87
N ASN A 574 -10.49 55.21 -2.72
CA ASN A 574 -10.69 56.45 -3.49
C ASN A 574 -10.35 57.80 -2.83
N GLU A 575 -10.34 57.89 -1.51
CA GLU A 575 -10.05 59.14 -0.79
C GLU A 575 -8.55 59.32 -0.49
N ASP A 576 -7.74 58.28 -0.70
CA ASP A 576 -6.31 58.29 -0.40
C ASP A 576 -5.44 58.33 -1.67
N PRO A 577 -4.84 59.48 -2.00
CA PRO A 577 -3.93 59.60 -3.15
C PRO A 577 -2.66 58.75 -3.00
N ALA A 578 -2.35 58.23 -1.81
CA ALA A 578 -1.26 57.29 -1.61
C ALA A 578 -1.58 55.86 -2.09
N CYS A 579 -2.85 55.51 -2.30
CA CYS A 579 -3.27 54.15 -2.64
C CYS A 579 -2.68 53.63 -3.96
N GLU A 580 -2.38 54.53 -4.89
CA GLU A 580 -1.74 54.21 -6.16
C GLU A 580 -0.24 53.92 -6.05
N TRP A 581 0.39 54.38 -4.96
CA TRP A 581 1.83 54.30 -4.74
C TRP A 581 2.20 53.07 -3.92
N ALA A 582 3.50 52.82 -3.77
CA ALA A 582 3.96 51.72 -2.93
C ALA A 582 3.78 52.03 -1.44
N TYR A 583 3.66 50.99 -0.63
CA TYR A 583 3.63 51.06 0.82
C TYR A 583 4.83 50.32 1.42
N THR A 584 5.29 50.79 2.57
CA THR A 584 6.12 49.95 3.44
C THR A 584 5.26 48.82 3.99
N PRO A 585 5.73 47.55 4.03
CA PRO A 585 4.96 46.45 4.59
C PRO A 585 4.42 46.71 6.00
N SER A 586 5.16 47.47 6.82
CA SER A 586 4.74 47.88 8.17
C SER A 586 3.55 48.84 8.23
N ALA A 587 3.04 49.31 7.09
CA ALA A 587 1.80 50.09 7.01
C ALA A 587 0.56 49.17 6.96
N ALA A 588 0.76 47.86 6.82
CA ALA A 588 -0.32 46.88 6.87
C ALA A 588 -0.99 46.90 8.25
N THR A 589 -2.28 46.58 8.25
CA THR A 589 -3.09 46.48 9.46
C THR A 589 -3.76 45.12 9.48
N THR A 590 -3.89 44.54 10.67
CA THR A 590 -4.55 43.24 10.86
C THR A 590 -5.95 43.26 10.28
N CYS A 591 -6.29 42.20 9.56
CA CYS A 591 -7.63 42.02 9.06
C CYS A 591 -8.62 41.74 10.21
N GLU A 592 -9.88 42.12 10.04
CA GLU A 592 -10.98 41.94 10.98
C GLU A 592 -11.86 40.76 10.56
N GLY A 593 -12.60 40.20 11.52
CA GLY A 593 -13.53 39.10 11.29
C GLY A 593 -12.96 37.73 11.66
N THR A 594 -13.71 36.69 11.31
CA THR A 594 -13.41 35.30 11.66
C THR A 594 -13.09 34.48 10.41
N VAL A 595 -12.05 33.67 10.50
CA VAL A 595 -11.59 32.78 9.44
C VAL A 595 -12.02 31.37 9.77
N GLY A 596 -12.78 30.76 8.86
CA GLY A 596 -13.20 29.36 8.97
C GLY A 596 -12.03 28.39 8.81
N LEU A 597 -12.17 27.20 9.39
CA LEU A 597 -11.17 26.14 9.31
C LEU A 597 -10.84 25.80 7.85
N GLY A 598 -9.55 25.69 7.54
CA GLY A 598 -9.08 25.35 6.19
C GLY A 598 -9.18 26.50 5.18
N VAL A 599 -9.61 27.70 5.58
CA VAL A 599 -9.61 28.89 4.70
C VAL A 599 -8.26 29.61 4.80
N GLU A 600 -7.64 29.86 3.64
CA GLU A 600 -6.43 30.68 3.52
C GLU A 600 -6.80 32.17 3.51
N GLU A 601 -6.09 32.97 4.30
CA GLU A 601 -6.26 34.42 4.31
C GLU A 601 -5.45 35.07 3.19
N SER A 602 -6.01 36.11 2.57
CA SER A 602 -5.33 36.81 1.47
C SER A 602 -5.64 38.30 1.43
N CYS A 603 -4.69 39.06 0.88
CA CYS A 603 -4.85 40.47 0.56
C CYS A 603 -5.16 40.63 -0.93
N TYR A 604 -5.79 41.74 -1.29
CA TYR A 604 -6.03 42.09 -2.69
C TYR A 604 -5.60 43.51 -3.05
N VAL A 605 -5.40 43.72 -4.34
CA VAL A 605 -5.33 45.02 -5.03
C VAL A 605 -6.23 44.93 -6.26
N ILE A 606 -7.19 45.84 -6.39
CA ILE A 606 -8.10 45.89 -7.55
C ILE A 606 -8.15 47.30 -8.11
N VAL A 607 -8.21 47.39 -9.44
CA VAL A 607 -8.53 48.62 -10.16
C VAL A 607 -10.00 48.57 -10.56
N ASP A 608 -10.84 49.46 -10.03
CA ASP A 608 -12.26 49.51 -10.38
C ASP A 608 -12.49 50.08 -11.81
N ASP A 609 -13.72 49.96 -12.32
CA ASP A 609 -14.10 50.46 -13.64
C ASP A 609 -13.83 51.96 -13.86
N ASN A 610 -13.70 52.74 -12.78
CA ASN A 610 -13.41 54.17 -12.82
C ASN A 610 -11.89 54.47 -12.75
N GLY A 611 -11.05 53.44 -12.68
CA GLY A 611 -9.60 53.57 -12.53
C GLY A 611 -9.13 53.77 -11.08
N THR A 612 -10.00 53.56 -10.09
CA THR A 612 -9.68 53.64 -8.67
C THR A 612 -8.90 52.43 -8.23
N ILE A 613 -7.83 52.64 -7.47
CA ILE A 613 -7.10 51.54 -6.82
C ILE A 613 -7.68 51.31 -5.41
N ILE A 614 -8.06 50.08 -5.12
CA ILE A 614 -8.58 49.64 -3.82
C ILE A 614 -7.71 48.48 -3.32
N ARG A 615 -7.31 48.55 -2.05
CA ARG A 615 -6.54 47.50 -1.39
C ARG A 615 -7.26 47.06 -0.13
N GLY A 616 -7.27 45.77 0.16
CA GLY A 616 -7.93 45.25 1.34
C GLY A 616 -7.69 43.76 1.59
N CYS A 617 -8.50 43.21 2.49
CA CYS A 617 -8.52 41.79 2.83
C CYS A 617 -9.70 41.12 2.13
N THR A 618 -9.48 39.97 1.49
CA THR A 618 -10.52 39.29 0.70
C THR A 618 -11.69 38.81 1.55
N LEU A 619 -11.44 38.43 2.82
CA LEU A 619 -12.46 37.93 3.74
C LEU A 619 -13.29 39.03 4.42
N GLU A 620 -12.77 40.26 4.52
CA GLU A 620 -13.52 41.41 5.07
C GLU A 620 -14.54 41.96 4.08
N ASP A 621 -14.16 41.95 2.79
CA ASP A 621 -15.03 42.39 1.72
C ASP A 621 -15.14 41.31 0.64
N PRO A 622 -15.98 40.27 0.88
CA PRO A 622 -16.16 39.17 -0.06
C PRO A 622 -16.79 39.59 -1.38
N SER A 623 -17.20 40.85 -1.55
CA SER A 623 -17.74 41.35 -2.81
C SER A 623 -16.67 41.83 -3.78
N MET A 624 -15.44 42.01 -3.29
CA MET A 624 -14.30 42.50 -4.06
C MET A 624 -13.46 41.32 -4.56
N CYS A 625 -12.89 41.44 -5.76
CA CYS A 625 -12.01 40.42 -6.35
C CYS A 625 -12.69 39.07 -6.55
N GLN A 626 -13.86 39.10 -7.18
CA GLN A 626 -14.56 37.91 -7.64
C GLN A 626 -13.88 37.33 -8.90
N GLU A 627 -14.19 36.08 -9.25
CA GLU A 627 -13.56 35.39 -10.41
C GLU A 627 -13.70 36.14 -11.75
N GLU A 628 -14.63 37.08 -11.86
CA GLU A 628 -14.88 37.88 -13.06
C GLU A 628 -14.04 39.18 -13.12
N ASP A 629 -13.34 39.54 -12.04
CA ASP A 629 -12.56 40.77 -11.93
C ASP A 629 -11.16 40.58 -12.56
N ILE A 630 -11.03 40.93 -13.84
CA ILE A 630 -9.79 40.76 -14.62
C ILE A 630 -8.63 41.61 -14.06
N ASP A 631 -8.94 42.75 -13.41
CA ASP A 631 -7.98 43.70 -12.87
C ASP A 631 -7.82 43.59 -11.34
N CYS A 632 -7.94 42.37 -10.79
CA CYS A 632 -7.61 42.09 -9.39
C CYS A 632 -6.38 41.18 -9.22
N GLU A 633 -5.46 41.60 -8.36
CA GLU A 633 -4.33 40.80 -7.88
C GLU A 633 -4.54 40.36 -6.43
N ILE A 634 -4.46 39.05 -6.18
CA ILE A 634 -4.55 38.44 -4.85
C ILE A 634 -3.18 37.92 -4.44
N CYS A 635 -2.80 38.13 -3.17
CA CYS A 635 -1.55 37.62 -2.61
C CYS A 635 -1.73 37.14 -1.17
N THR A 636 -0.80 36.31 -0.71
CA THR A 636 -0.76 35.77 0.66
C THR A 636 0.48 36.30 1.38
N GLY A 637 0.35 36.48 2.70
CA GLY A 637 1.40 37.01 3.59
C GLY A 637 1.22 38.50 3.95
N ASP A 638 1.80 38.88 5.09
CA ASP A 638 1.61 40.21 5.67
C ASP A 638 2.15 41.32 4.77
N GLY A 639 1.28 42.29 4.49
CA GLY A 639 1.57 43.45 3.65
C GLY A 639 1.98 43.07 2.22
N CYS A 640 1.61 41.89 1.71
CA CYS A 640 2.01 41.45 0.37
C CYS A 640 1.46 42.36 -0.74
N ASN A 641 0.35 43.03 -0.47
CA ASN A 641 -0.33 43.93 -1.39
C ASN A 641 0.25 45.37 -1.30
N ASN A 642 1.57 45.51 -1.19
CA ASN A 642 2.22 46.81 -0.96
C ASN A 642 2.89 47.45 -2.19
N LYS A 643 2.97 46.76 -3.33
CA LYS A 643 3.61 47.30 -4.53
C LYS A 643 2.83 48.45 -5.14
N GLY A 644 3.54 49.46 -5.66
CA GLY A 644 2.91 50.61 -6.30
C GLY A 644 2.43 50.27 -7.71
N ILE A 645 1.26 50.79 -8.10
CA ILE A 645 0.78 50.73 -9.50
C ILE A 645 1.35 51.91 -10.29
N THR A 646 1.41 53.08 -9.65
CA THR A 646 1.97 54.31 -10.22
C THR A 646 3.49 54.35 -10.08
N ARG A 647 4.17 54.85 -11.12
CA ARG A 647 5.64 55.00 -11.16
C ARG A 647 6.06 56.46 -11.35
N GLN A 648 7.11 56.89 -10.67
CA GLN A 648 7.66 58.25 -10.83
C GLN A 648 8.56 58.35 -12.07
N LEU A 649 8.37 59.42 -12.84
CA LEU A 649 9.28 59.83 -13.91
C LEU A 649 9.88 61.19 -13.58
N CYS A 650 11.18 61.35 -13.80
CA CYS A 650 11.89 62.61 -13.59
C CYS A 650 12.91 62.85 -14.70
N ILE A 651 13.22 64.12 -14.98
CA ILE A 651 14.40 64.46 -15.77
C ILE A 651 15.63 64.13 -14.90
N GLN A 652 16.52 63.30 -15.42
CA GLN A 652 17.72 62.82 -14.71
C GLN A 652 18.96 63.22 -15.51
N CYS A 653 19.70 64.23 -15.06
CA CYS A 653 20.86 64.75 -15.76
C CYS A 653 21.79 65.56 -14.85
N ARG A 654 23.00 65.84 -15.35
CA ARG A 654 24.01 66.69 -14.72
C ARG A 654 24.57 67.69 -15.73
N SER A 655 24.84 68.92 -15.31
CA SER A 655 25.41 69.94 -16.19
C SER A 655 26.95 70.00 -16.18
N ASP A 656 27.60 69.24 -15.31
CA ASP A 656 29.07 69.17 -15.17
C ASP A 656 29.71 67.98 -15.92
N VAL A 657 28.92 67.26 -16.71
CA VAL A 657 29.38 66.18 -17.59
C VAL A 657 29.48 66.67 -19.04
N GLU A 658 30.25 65.96 -19.87
CA GLU A 658 30.36 66.22 -21.31
C GLU A 658 28.97 66.13 -21.98
N ASP A 659 28.62 67.11 -22.83
CA ASP A 659 27.29 67.33 -23.43
C ASP A 659 26.14 67.62 -22.42
N GLY A 660 26.47 68.02 -21.18
CA GLY A 660 25.50 68.28 -20.11
C GLY A 660 24.86 69.68 -20.12
N GLU A 661 25.23 70.60 -21.03
CA GLU A 661 24.81 72.01 -20.97
C GLU A 661 23.27 72.18 -21.03
N HIS A 662 22.60 71.30 -21.78
CA HIS A 662 21.13 71.27 -21.88
C HIS A 662 20.43 70.98 -20.54
N CYS A 663 21.10 70.33 -19.59
CA CYS A 663 20.55 70.03 -18.27
C CYS A 663 20.25 71.31 -17.45
N ALA A 664 21.05 72.37 -17.63
CA ALA A 664 20.88 73.64 -16.95
C ALA A 664 20.00 74.63 -17.73
N GLU A 665 20.22 74.74 -19.05
CA GLU A 665 19.66 75.84 -19.87
C GLU A 665 18.35 75.50 -20.60
N HIS A 666 18.18 74.26 -21.08
CA HIS A 666 17.03 73.84 -21.91
C HIS A 666 16.47 72.46 -21.47
N PRO A 667 16.13 72.28 -20.19
CA PRO A 667 15.66 71.01 -19.64
C PRO A 667 14.34 70.51 -20.25
N GLU A 668 13.51 71.39 -20.81
CA GLU A 668 12.25 71.05 -21.49
C GLU A 668 12.44 70.16 -22.72
N GLY A 669 13.65 70.10 -23.28
CA GLY A 669 14.03 69.20 -24.37
C GLY A 669 14.48 67.81 -23.92
N ILE A 670 14.58 67.56 -22.61
CA ILE A 670 15.04 66.29 -22.04
C ILE A 670 13.83 65.48 -21.59
N ASN A 671 13.70 64.25 -22.10
CA ASN A 671 12.61 63.36 -21.69
C ASN A 671 12.81 62.90 -20.23
N ALA A 672 11.73 62.96 -19.45
CA ALA A 672 11.70 62.31 -18.15
C ALA A 672 11.81 60.79 -18.30
N THR A 673 12.59 60.18 -17.42
CA THR A 673 12.83 58.72 -17.38
C THR A 673 12.39 58.16 -16.05
N LEU A 674 12.12 56.84 -16.02
CA LEU A 674 11.73 56.12 -14.82
C LEU A 674 12.82 56.24 -13.74
N CYS A 675 12.41 56.52 -12.51
CA CYS A 675 13.33 56.50 -11.37
C CYS A 675 13.89 55.10 -11.13
N GLU A 676 15.14 55.01 -10.65
CA GLU A 676 15.80 53.73 -10.37
C GLU A 676 15.01 52.89 -9.35
N GLU A 677 14.51 53.52 -8.29
CA GLU A 677 13.57 52.90 -7.35
C GLU A 677 12.16 52.93 -7.97
N THR A 678 11.55 51.75 -8.13
CA THR A 678 10.22 51.62 -8.76
C THR A 678 9.07 51.57 -7.76
N ASP A 679 9.31 51.02 -6.56
CA ASP A 679 8.34 50.95 -5.47
C ASP A 679 8.48 52.16 -4.53
N ILE A 680 8.17 53.34 -5.06
CA ILE A 680 8.30 54.59 -4.33
C ILE A 680 7.04 54.82 -3.48
N THR A 681 7.24 55.06 -2.17
CA THR A 681 6.15 55.46 -1.28
C THR A 681 5.66 56.86 -1.57
N TYR A 682 4.38 57.16 -1.33
CA TYR A 682 3.78 58.48 -1.58
C TYR A 682 4.65 59.65 -1.07
N GLU A 683 5.17 59.58 0.16
CA GLU A 683 5.98 60.67 0.75
C GLU A 683 7.36 60.89 0.11
N LYS A 684 7.89 59.87 -0.56
CA LYS A 684 9.21 59.87 -1.23
C LYS A 684 9.13 60.12 -2.73
N ARG A 685 7.94 60.27 -3.29
CA ARG A 685 7.74 60.57 -4.72
C ARG A 685 8.34 61.92 -5.10
N GLY A 686 8.31 62.22 -6.39
CA GLY A 686 8.71 63.53 -6.91
C GLY A 686 10.14 63.60 -7.44
N CYS A 687 10.47 64.78 -7.95
CA CYS A 687 11.70 65.10 -8.64
C CYS A 687 12.40 66.29 -7.97
N TYR A 688 13.73 66.38 -8.13
CA TYR A 688 14.50 67.52 -7.64
C TYR A 688 15.31 68.22 -8.72
N ILE A 689 15.65 69.48 -8.43
CA ILE A 689 16.66 70.29 -9.11
C ILE A 689 17.61 70.80 -8.02
N GLN A 690 18.90 70.48 -8.08
CA GLN A 690 19.90 70.88 -7.09
C GLN A 690 21.05 71.63 -7.77
N GLN A 691 21.40 72.80 -7.24
CA GLN A 691 22.61 73.53 -7.59
C GLN A 691 23.75 73.09 -6.66
N LEU A 692 24.81 72.57 -7.25
CA LEU A 692 26.02 72.12 -6.55
C LEU A 692 26.91 73.32 -6.16
N ALA A 693 27.87 73.07 -5.27
CA ALA A 693 28.75 74.12 -4.72
C ALA A 693 29.63 74.82 -5.79
N ASP A 694 29.87 74.16 -6.91
CA ASP A 694 30.59 74.69 -8.08
C ASP A 694 29.67 75.41 -9.09
N GLY A 695 28.37 75.48 -8.81
CA GLY A 695 27.36 76.09 -9.68
C GLY A 695 26.73 75.16 -10.70
N ALA A 696 27.14 73.88 -10.77
CA ALA A 696 26.54 72.91 -11.66
C ALA A 696 25.11 72.52 -11.21
N ILE A 697 24.25 72.15 -12.17
CA ILE A 697 22.88 71.71 -11.93
C ILE A 697 22.79 70.20 -12.02
N ARG A 698 22.17 69.58 -11.02
CA ARG A 698 21.81 68.16 -10.97
C ARG A 698 20.29 68.02 -10.89
N ARG A 699 19.72 67.18 -11.73
CA ARG A 699 18.30 66.80 -11.71
C ARG A 699 18.19 65.31 -11.49
N GLY A 700 17.20 64.90 -10.69
CA GLY A 700 16.99 63.48 -10.43
C GLY A 700 15.71 63.22 -9.67
N CYS A 701 15.57 61.97 -9.24
CA CYS A 701 14.44 61.49 -8.45
C CYS A 701 14.61 61.83 -6.97
N ALA A 702 13.54 62.22 -6.29
CA ALA A 702 13.59 62.56 -4.87
C ALA A 702 14.13 61.43 -3.98
N THR A 703 13.97 60.17 -4.41
CA THR A 703 14.51 58.97 -3.74
C THR A 703 16.04 58.89 -3.72
N GLU A 704 16.74 59.60 -4.60
CA GLU A 704 18.20 59.68 -4.60
C GLU A 704 18.77 60.56 -3.48
N LEU A 705 17.92 61.38 -2.85
CA LEU A 705 18.31 62.34 -1.82
C LEU A 705 18.25 61.69 -0.43
N SER A 706 19.22 62.04 0.43
CA SER A 706 19.09 61.76 1.87
C SER A 706 17.90 62.51 2.47
N ALA A 707 17.40 62.06 3.61
CA ALA A 707 16.26 62.71 4.28
C ALA A 707 16.51 64.20 4.54
N ASP A 708 17.73 64.58 4.95
CA ASP A 708 18.10 65.98 5.20
C ASP A 708 18.10 66.81 3.91
N GLN A 709 18.62 66.25 2.82
CA GLN A 709 18.62 66.91 1.51
C GLN A 709 17.20 67.05 0.96
N LEU A 710 16.37 66.01 1.06
CA LEU A 710 14.98 66.07 0.61
C LEU A 710 14.20 67.13 1.40
N ASN A 711 14.40 67.21 2.71
CA ASN A 711 13.80 68.25 3.55
C ASN A 711 14.28 69.65 3.14
N GLU A 712 15.55 69.82 2.81
CA GLU A 712 16.08 71.09 2.27
C GLU A 712 15.42 71.46 0.93
N CYS A 713 15.25 70.50 0.02
CA CYS A 713 14.58 70.72 -1.27
C CYS A 713 13.09 71.08 -1.10
N LYS A 714 12.41 70.45 -0.12
CA LYS A 714 11.01 70.71 0.23
C LYS A 714 10.81 72.00 1.03
N ALA A 715 11.86 72.58 1.62
CA ALA A 715 11.74 73.80 2.40
C ALA A 715 11.27 75.01 1.55
N GLU A 716 10.45 75.88 2.16
CA GLU A 716 10.06 77.17 1.57
C GLU A 716 11.10 78.23 1.96
N SER A 717 12.11 78.41 1.10
CA SER A 717 13.13 79.47 1.22
C SER A 717 13.46 80.05 -0.14
N GLU A 718 13.61 81.38 -0.22
CA GLU A 718 14.00 82.08 -1.44
C GLU A 718 15.50 81.89 -1.78
N GLU A 719 16.31 81.43 -0.83
CA GLU A 719 17.76 81.19 -1.00
C GLU A 719 18.11 79.69 -1.16
N LYS A 720 17.12 78.82 -1.44
CA LYS A 720 17.37 77.39 -1.53
C LYS A 720 18.12 77.01 -2.80
N LEU A 721 19.16 76.19 -2.63
CA LEU A 721 19.92 75.59 -3.74
C LEU A 721 19.29 74.29 -4.23
N CYS A 722 18.13 73.89 -3.69
CA CYS A 722 17.40 72.72 -4.13
C CYS A 722 15.88 72.97 -4.22
N HIS A 723 15.27 72.51 -5.30
CA HIS A 723 13.83 72.58 -5.54
C HIS A 723 13.25 71.19 -5.71
N TYR A 724 12.04 70.98 -5.16
CA TYR A 724 11.27 69.74 -5.22
C TYR A 724 9.94 69.97 -5.94
N CYS A 725 9.44 68.96 -6.64
CA CYS A 725 8.09 68.94 -7.22
C CYS A 725 7.55 67.50 -7.35
N ASP A 726 6.23 67.32 -7.28
CA ASP A 726 5.59 65.99 -7.19
C ASP A 726 5.22 65.34 -8.55
N GLY A 727 5.10 66.14 -9.61
CA GLY A 727 4.58 65.66 -10.90
C GLY A 727 5.60 64.86 -11.74
N PRO A 728 5.15 64.04 -12.69
CA PRO A 728 6.05 63.38 -13.63
C PRO A 728 6.76 64.43 -14.50
N GLY A 729 8.10 64.40 -14.51
CA GLY A 729 8.92 65.33 -15.30
C GLY A 729 8.79 66.80 -14.89
N CYS A 730 8.25 67.10 -13.70
CA CYS A 730 7.99 68.46 -13.23
C CYS A 730 9.26 69.30 -13.01
N ASN A 731 10.43 68.66 -13.00
CA ASN A 731 11.71 69.31 -12.82
C ASN A 731 12.26 69.82 -14.15
N ASP A 732 11.46 70.56 -14.91
CA ASP A 732 11.74 71.10 -16.25
C ASP A 732 12.06 72.61 -16.25
N GLN A 733 12.21 73.22 -15.09
CA GLN A 733 12.49 74.66 -14.97
C GLN A 733 14.01 74.95 -15.13
N PRO A 734 14.44 76.04 -15.81
CA PRO A 734 15.86 76.38 -15.97
C PRO A 734 16.59 76.60 -14.64
N GLY A 735 17.85 76.15 -14.54
CA GLY A 735 18.65 76.27 -13.32
C GLY A 735 19.40 77.62 -13.24
N GLY A 736 19.01 78.50 -12.32
CA GLY A 736 19.74 79.75 -12.03
C GLY A 736 18.91 80.81 -11.30
N SER A 737 19.58 81.64 -10.49
CA SER A 737 19.03 82.67 -9.58
C SER A 737 18.16 83.79 -10.21
N THR A 738 17.69 83.64 -11.46
CA THR A 738 16.80 84.61 -12.12
C THR A 738 15.44 84.05 -12.54
N ALA A 739 15.14 82.77 -12.25
CA ALA A 739 13.91 82.13 -12.76
C ALA A 739 12.80 81.85 -11.71
N VAL A 740 12.95 82.23 -10.43
CA VAL A 740 11.95 81.88 -9.39
C VAL A 740 10.91 82.99 -9.10
N THR A 741 11.00 84.18 -9.70
CA THR A 741 10.08 85.31 -9.38
C THR A 741 8.94 85.56 -10.38
N ILE A 742 8.43 84.57 -11.11
CA ILE A 742 7.23 84.79 -11.94
C ILE A 742 6.29 83.58 -11.89
N SER A 743 5.51 83.45 -10.82
CA SER A 743 4.24 82.70 -10.87
C SER A 743 3.16 83.17 -9.87
N TYR A 744 3.46 84.12 -8.97
CA TYR A 744 2.46 84.62 -8.01
C TYR A 744 1.65 85.85 -8.46
N LEU A 745 1.67 86.24 -9.74
CA LEU A 745 1.07 87.50 -10.21
C LEU A 745 0.01 87.38 -11.33
N ILE A 746 -0.60 86.20 -11.55
CA ILE A 746 -1.68 86.03 -12.54
C ILE A 746 -2.94 85.36 -11.94
N VAL A 747 -3.38 85.76 -10.74
CA VAL A 747 -4.71 85.34 -10.23
C VAL A 747 -5.58 86.52 -9.71
N LEU A 748 -5.16 87.77 -9.87
CA LEU A 748 -5.94 88.93 -9.35
C LEU A 748 -6.43 89.96 -10.38
N THR A 749 -6.61 89.58 -11.64
CA THR A 749 -7.30 90.43 -12.63
C THR A 749 -8.30 89.67 -13.50
N SER A 750 -9.34 89.11 -12.88
CA SER A 750 -10.58 88.73 -13.59
C SER A 750 -11.76 88.54 -12.62
N LEU A 751 -11.91 89.46 -11.65
CA LEU A 751 -13.16 89.66 -10.93
C LEU A 751 -13.57 91.14 -11.03
N LEU A 752 -14.10 91.54 -12.19
CA LEU A 752 -15.13 92.57 -12.32
C LEU A 752 -15.63 92.63 -13.78
N ILE A 753 -16.96 92.77 -13.95
CA ILE A 753 -17.73 93.16 -15.17
C ILE A 753 -18.09 91.97 -16.10
N VAL A 754 -19.33 91.66 -16.52
CA VAL A 754 -20.72 92.19 -16.42
C VAL A 754 -21.62 91.02 -16.94
N VAL A 755 -22.61 90.55 -16.18
CA VAL A 755 -24.06 90.79 -16.36
C VAL A 755 -24.73 90.10 -17.58
N LEU A 756 -25.80 89.35 -17.24
CA LEU A 756 -27.01 88.96 -18.00
C LEU A 756 -27.02 87.70 -18.90
N SER A 757 -27.92 86.78 -18.50
CA SER A 757 -28.78 85.82 -19.22
C SER A 757 -29.26 86.30 -20.62
N PRO A 758 -29.92 85.49 -21.51
CA PRO A 758 -30.74 84.32 -21.19
C PRO A 758 -30.83 83.14 -22.20
N LEU A 759 -31.47 82.06 -21.72
CA LEU A 759 -32.43 81.13 -22.36
C LEU A 759 -32.30 80.81 -23.87
N HIS A 760 -32.15 79.52 -24.19
CA HIS A 760 -33.22 78.67 -24.73
C HIS A 760 -32.99 77.21 -24.33
#